data_AF-A0A0G1LS22-F1
#
_entry.id   AF-A0A0G1LS22-F1
#
_cell.length_a   1.000
_cell.length_b   1.000
_cell.length_c   1.000
_cell.angle_alpha   90.00
_cell.angle_beta   90.00
_cell.angle_gamma   90.00
#
_symmetry.space_group_name_H-M   'P 1'
#
loop_
_entity.id
_entity.type
_entity.pdbx_description
1 polymer ?
#
loop_
_entity_poly.entity_id
_entity_poly.type
_entity_poly.pdbx_seq_one_letter_code
_entity_poly.pdbx_strand_id
1 'polypeptide(L)'
;MAGTFSTDLTPIKAAEATADYSLVGTLKSAMALNDDYKLESTNCITCGVSSATGTGTASILALTPSANLNLTGAGYHFFMWIKGIAWPSMAIRASGGLGMSISSDAPPTAVISVLSAVVVNGGTSGTYAVSDVLTVVGGTGTAATLTVTGVSAGKVTTVIPTASTRGAYTTFPTNPVSVTGGGGTGATFTLTSINTTTNTKQWFVGGSNTDSVVGWTNYVVDIDGTPDISIGTPAMNSVDRMGFRMTATAVVKVANFIFDVSRYGKGSTINDGTGSVPVTLADYQVYDNANARSWGVVTTQNGIYFICGKLNIGTVAQSAETVFKEQANVIVYQDFPVASTFYEILVVGASAQKTTFQLGSYDPASGLTSGGCTIKGSGNVNSSSRTDGTVGIAHSVWTLTASDANQVTKLYASTFSEMLSAALAYNAVSIELTTNCTTNGTVTLVTSDSYDTSGIVIGMKVTGTNIDANTYVSSIESATSLTMDKAATGSGSSLTMTFTHNNEIRGCTFSNFGTITTNGCVIDSCTFQDVKTGAPISATYALIVNSTTEMGRITNSKFINCNRAIKITTAGDYTFTGNTFSGNTYDIENSAAGANVTDIYSESNSDGTIALNDSTIGVSQSFTGDGNKLANAVFYLSKTNAPSGNAVAKVYAHSGTFASSSLPTGTALATSRNVDVTALTGSLALTTFYFGDQGQNITLTNGTKYVVTIEYSSGTSSNTVNVGRDASSATAAGSCATLVGTTWTSTATTTDACFYVRTGGVVTITLASGSNPSANKVLNSNAIPGAITINTGVNITVHVQDSSQVNITGAGVQIFQTSTPTNIIANTTTDGSGNIVGSTTLSVGTGLTIRVRKSSSGTRYVPAETTTTVPSVDSTITVVLTVDTIAA
;
A
#
# COMPACT_ATOMS: atom_id res chain seq x y z
N MET A 1 14.75 17.84 -28.84
CA MET A 1 15.55 16.82 -29.53
C MET A 1 14.79 15.53 -29.30
N ALA A 2 14.37 14.80 -30.34
CA ALA A 2 13.65 13.54 -30.10
C ALA A 2 14.64 12.54 -29.51
N GLY A 3 14.43 12.14 -28.26
CA GLY A 3 15.23 11.11 -27.62
C GLY A 3 15.16 9.76 -28.36
N THR A 4 16.02 8.84 -27.94
CA THR A 4 16.07 7.45 -28.37
C THR A 4 15.03 6.67 -27.57
N PHE A 5 13.90 6.40 -28.21
CA PHE A 5 12.85 5.57 -27.67
C PHE A 5 12.81 4.24 -28.42
N SER A 6 12.47 3.19 -27.69
CA SER A 6 12.34 1.84 -28.22
C SER A 6 11.04 1.21 -27.73
N THR A 7 10.61 0.18 -28.42
CA THR A 7 9.46 -0.62 -28.03
C THR A 7 9.73 -2.07 -28.37
N ASP A 8 9.11 -2.97 -27.64
CA ASP A 8 9.02 -4.38 -28.01
C ASP A 8 7.71 -4.70 -28.75
N LEU A 9 6.91 -3.68 -29.08
CA LEU A 9 5.72 -3.83 -29.91
C LEU A 9 6.13 -4.28 -31.32
N THR A 10 5.88 -5.55 -31.59
CA THR A 10 6.13 -6.19 -32.87
C THR A 10 4.89 -6.05 -33.76
N PRO A 11 5.02 -5.50 -34.98
CA PRO A 11 3.92 -5.48 -35.94
C PRO A 11 3.47 -6.89 -36.30
N ILE A 12 2.16 -7.13 -36.23
CA ILE A 12 1.55 -8.38 -36.73
C ILE A 12 1.36 -8.23 -38.23
N LYS A 13 0.59 -7.20 -38.62
CA LYS A 13 0.33 -6.75 -40.00
C LYS A 13 -0.08 -5.27 -39.99
N ALA A 14 0.30 -4.56 -41.05
CA ALA A 14 -0.24 -3.24 -41.42
C ALA A 14 -1.40 -3.42 -42.42
N ALA A 15 -2.32 -2.45 -42.49
CA ALA A 15 -3.54 -2.53 -43.29
C ALA A 15 -3.32 -2.22 -44.79
N GLU A 16 -2.32 -2.84 -45.40
CA GLU A 16 -1.86 -2.51 -46.76
C GLU A 16 -2.58 -3.30 -47.87
N ALA A 17 -3.16 -4.45 -47.56
CA ALA A 17 -3.92 -5.25 -48.51
C ALA A 17 -5.09 -5.97 -47.83
N THR A 18 -6.27 -5.95 -48.46
CA THR A 18 -7.45 -6.67 -47.94
C THR A 18 -7.28 -8.19 -47.94
N ALA A 19 -6.33 -8.73 -48.72
CA ALA A 19 -6.05 -10.16 -48.81
C ALA A 19 -5.35 -10.74 -47.57
N ASP A 20 -4.70 -9.90 -46.76
CA ASP A 20 -4.08 -10.30 -45.49
C ASP A 20 -5.11 -10.51 -44.36
N TYR A 21 -6.39 -10.22 -44.64
CA TYR A 21 -7.47 -10.23 -43.67
C TYR A 21 -8.53 -11.26 -44.08
N SER A 22 -8.82 -12.19 -43.16
CA SER A 22 -9.83 -13.22 -43.34
C SER A 22 -11.10 -12.83 -42.59
N LEU A 23 -12.22 -12.84 -43.30
CA LEU A 23 -13.52 -12.57 -42.70
C LEU A 23 -14.13 -13.85 -42.12
N VAL A 24 -14.50 -13.80 -40.84
CA VAL A 24 -15.27 -14.85 -40.17
C VAL A 24 -16.63 -14.27 -39.78
N GLY A 25 -17.59 -14.34 -40.70
CA GLY A 25 -18.97 -13.87 -40.49
C GLY A 25 -19.52 -13.06 -41.67
N THR A 26 -20.69 -12.44 -41.49
CA THR A 26 -21.36 -11.63 -42.53
C THR A 26 -21.06 -10.14 -42.31
N LEU A 27 -20.40 -9.48 -43.27
CA LEU A 27 -20.30 -8.00 -43.31
C LEU A 27 -21.45 -7.41 -44.13
N LYS A 28 -21.78 -6.15 -43.85
CA LYS A 28 -22.75 -5.39 -44.66
C LYS A 28 -22.12 -4.72 -45.88
N SER A 29 -20.83 -4.37 -45.80
CA SER A 29 -20.03 -3.84 -46.91
C SER A 29 -18.71 -4.60 -47.01
N ALA A 30 -18.19 -4.74 -48.23
CA ALA A 30 -16.88 -5.33 -48.46
C ALA A 30 -15.79 -4.51 -47.76
N MET A 31 -14.71 -5.18 -47.34
CA MET A 31 -13.52 -4.46 -46.92
C MET A 31 -12.99 -3.64 -48.09
N ALA A 32 -12.65 -2.38 -47.83
CA ALA A 32 -12.06 -1.50 -48.81
C ALA A 32 -10.84 -0.79 -48.22
N LEU A 33 -9.78 -0.68 -49.02
CA LEU A 33 -8.67 0.21 -48.72
C LEU A 33 -9.18 1.66 -48.81
N ASN A 34 -8.71 2.49 -47.88
CA ASN A 34 -8.96 3.93 -47.86
C ASN A 34 -7.65 4.64 -47.54
N ASP A 35 -7.55 5.91 -47.92
CA ASP A 35 -6.38 6.74 -47.65
C ASP A 35 -6.04 6.68 -46.16
N ASP A 36 -4.79 6.35 -45.81
CA ASP A 36 -4.33 6.39 -44.43
C ASP A 36 -4.34 7.84 -43.93
N TYR A 37 -5.11 8.09 -42.87
CA TYR A 37 -5.22 9.41 -42.27
C TYR A 37 -4.34 9.59 -41.04
N LYS A 38 -3.58 8.58 -40.57
CA LYS A 38 -2.80 8.78 -39.33
C LYS A 38 -1.57 7.89 -39.06
N LEU A 39 -1.46 6.59 -39.36
CA LEU A 39 -0.63 5.74 -38.48
C LEU A 39 0.58 5.03 -39.12
N GLU A 40 0.50 4.23 -40.19
CA GLU A 40 1.70 3.77 -40.91
C GLU A 40 1.39 3.45 -42.39
N SER A 41 2.34 3.74 -43.29
CA SER A 41 2.28 3.44 -44.75
C SER A 41 1.15 4.15 -45.54
N THR A 42 0.46 3.47 -46.47
CA THR A 42 -0.37 4.14 -47.52
C THR A 42 -1.87 3.96 -47.28
N ASN A 43 -2.29 2.85 -46.68
CA ASN A 43 -3.71 2.49 -46.62
C ASN A 43 -4.17 2.08 -45.22
N CYS A 44 -5.43 2.37 -44.92
CA CYS A 44 -6.18 1.75 -43.84
C CYS A 44 -7.34 0.91 -44.42
N ILE A 45 -7.91 0.00 -43.63
CA ILE A 45 -9.07 -0.79 -44.07
C ILE A 45 -10.35 -0.26 -43.42
N THR A 46 -11.34 -0.01 -44.28
CA THR A 46 -12.69 0.38 -43.90
C THR A 46 -13.65 -0.79 -44.04
N CYS A 47 -14.58 -0.92 -43.10
CA CYS A 47 -15.64 -1.92 -43.19
C CYS A 47 -16.93 -1.45 -42.49
N GLY A 48 -18.04 -2.10 -42.83
CA GLY A 48 -19.37 -1.80 -42.30
C GLY A 48 -20.03 -3.01 -41.66
N VAL A 49 -20.39 -2.88 -40.38
CA VAL A 49 -21.16 -3.88 -39.62
C VAL A 49 -22.58 -3.33 -39.39
N SER A 50 -23.60 -4.12 -39.73
CA SER A 50 -25.02 -3.76 -39.57
C SER A 50 -25.79 -4.95 -39.05
N SER A 51 -26.78 -4.73 -38.19
CA SER A 51 -27.81 -5.75 -37.93
C SER A 51 -28.80 -5.74 -39.09
N ALA A 52 -29.19 -6.91 -39.61
CA ALA A 52 -30.20 -7.00 -40.67
C ALA A 52 -31.64 -6.86 -40.12
N THR A 53 -31.83 -7.12 -38.82
CA THR A 53 -33.13 -7.29 -38.15
C THR A 53 -33.24 -6.52 -36.82
N GLY A 54 -32.25 -5.70 -36.45
CA GLY A 54 -32.20 -5.07 -35.12
C GLY A 54 -31.68 -5.98 -33.99
N THR A 55 -31.34 -7.24 -34.29
CA THR A 55 -30.85 -8.22 -33.31
C THR A 55 -29.39 -8.59 -33.56
N GLY A 56 -28.47 -7.84 -32.95
CA GLY A 56 -27.11 -8.26 -32.54
C GLY A 56 -26.28 -9.13 -33.49
N THR A 57 -26.19 -8.81 -34.77
CA THR A 57 -25.28 -9.53 -35.68
C THR A 57 -23.84 -9.14 -35.36
N ALA A 58 -23.00 -10.14 -35.06
CA ALA A 58 -21.59 -9.92 -34.79
C ALA A 58 -20.72 -10.38 -35.98
N SER A 59 -19.88 -9.49 -36.49
CA SER A 59 -18.89 -9.83 -37.53
C SER A 59 -17.51 -9.90 -36.90
N ILE A 60 -16.73 -10.95 -37.20
CA ILE A 60 -15.34 -11.10 -36.75
C ILE A 60 -14.45 -10.91 -37.96
N LEU A 61 -13.52 -9.96 -37.88
CA LEU A 61 -12.43 -9.87 -38.84
C LEU A 61 -11.16 -10.41 -38.19
N ALA A 62 -10.60 -11.48 -38.77
CA ALA A 62 -9.39 -12.13 -38.30
C ALA A 62 -8.22 -11.79 -39.21
N LEU A 63 -7.16 -11.22 -38.64
CA LEU A 63 -5.84 -11.17 -39.23
C LEU A 63 -5.23 -12.56 -39.19
N THR A 64 -4.70 -13.04 -40.31
CA THR A 64 -3.83 -14.21 -40.31
C THR A 64 -2.39 -13.69 -40.34
N PRO A 65 -1.60 -13.85 -39.26
CA PRO A 65 -0.20 -13.49 -39.27
C PRO A 65 0.52 -14.35 -40.33
N SER A 66 1.60 -13.83 -40.90
CA SER A 66 2.36 -14.54 -41.94
C SER A 66 3.01 -15.84 -41.44
N ALA A 67 3.08 -16.01 -40.11
CA ALA A 67 3.45 -17.23 -39.41
C ALA A 67 2.73 -17.26 -38.06
N ASN A 68 2.52 -18.46 -37.48
CA ASN A 68 1.94 -18.60 -36.15
C ASN A 68 2.78 -17.84 -35.10
N LEU A 69 2.12 -17.10 -34.23
CA LEU A 69 2.74 -16.31 -33.17
C LEU A 69 2.92 -17.15 -31.89
N ASN A 70 4.05 -16.96 -31.23
CA ASN A 70 4.29 -17.52 -29.89
C ASN A 70 4.14 -16.42 -28.84
N LEU A 71 3.02 -16.49 -28.12
CA LEU A 71 2.60 -15.59 -27.06
C LEU A 71 2.63 -16.28 -25.68
N THR A 72 3.47 -17.30 -25.46
CA THR A 72 3.56 -18.01 -24.17
C THR A 72 4.29 -17.25 -23.05
N GLY A 73 4.98 -16.16 -23.38
CA GLY A 73 5.65 -15.33 -22.38
C GLY A 73 4.64 -14.49 -21.59
N ALA A 74 4.83 -14.37 -20.29
CA ALA A 74 3.98 -13.52 -19.46
C ALA A 74 4.08 -12.04 -19.90
N GLY A 75 2.94 -11.36 -19.85
CA GLY A 75 2.85 -9.90 -20.01
C GLY A 75 2.85 -9.40 -21.46
N TYR A 76 2.49 -10.25 -22.42
CA TYR A 76 2.21 -9.78 -23.77
C TYR A 76 0.82 -9.15 -23.85
N HIS A 77 0.71 -8.08 -24.63
CA HIS A 77 -0.53 -7.36 -24.87
C HIS A 77 -0.75 -7.22 -26.37
N PHE A 78 -2.01 -7.10 -26.76
CA PHE A 78 -2.42 -6.90 -28.15
C PHE A 78 -2.96 -5.49 -28.32
N PHE A 79 -2.37 -4.73 -29.25
CA PHE A 79 -2.65 -3.33 -29.55
C PHE A 79 -3.27 -3.23 -30.94
N MET A 80 -4.32 -2.43 -31.07
CA MET A 80 -4.98 -2.19 -32.36
C MET A 80 -5.54 -0.79 -32.46
N TRP A 81 -5.15 -0.08 -33.51
CA TRP A 81 -5.73 1.21 -33.84
C TRP A 81 -7.06 1.06 -34.57
N ILE A 82 -8.11 1.64 -33.98
CA ILE A 82 -9.48 1.60 -34.49
C ILE A 82 -10.07 3.00 -34.43
N LYS A 83 -10.79 3.39 -35.47
CA LYS A 83 -11.59 4.62 -35.52
C LYS A 83 -13.05 4.27 -35.77
N GLY A 84 -13.91 4.64 -34.83
CA GLY A 84 -15.36 4.58 -35.02
C GLY A 84 -15.89 5.81 -35.74
N ILE A 85 -16.68 5.57 -36.78
CA ILE A 85 -17.39 6.60 -37.56
C ILE A 85 -18.83 6.77 -37.04
N ALA A 86 -19.43 5.70 -36.49
CA ALA A 86 -20.81 5.73 -35.99
C ALA A 86 -21.01 4.90 -34.69
N TRP A 87 -20.29 5.26 -33.62
CA TRP A 87 -20.40 4.63 -32.29
C TRP A 87 -21.83 4.44 -31.75
N PRO A 88 -22.79 5.38 -31.92
CA PRO A 88 -24.15 5.21 -31.40
C PRO A 88 -24.92 4.01 -31.98
N SER A 89 -24.47 3.46 -33.10
CA SER A 89 -25.11 2.30 -33.75
C SER A 89 -24.61 0.95 -33.23
N MET A 90 -23.66 0.95 -32.29
CA MET A 90 -23.08 -0.24 -31.68
C MET A 90 -23.85 -0.71 -30.45
N ALA A 91 -23.73 -1.99 -30.15
CA ALA A 91 -24.05 -2.49 -28.82
C ALA A 91 -23.17 -1.83 -27.76
N ILE A 92 -23.68 -1.77 -26.53
CA ILE A 92 -22.89 -1.38 -25.37
C ILE A 92 -21.76 -2.40 -25.16
N ARG A 93 -20.67 -2.00 -24.49
CA ARG A 93 -19.51 -2.87 -24.22
C ARG A 93 -19.93 -4.23 -23.63
N ALA A 94 -20.82 -4.22 -22.63
CA ALA A 94 -21.31 -5.42 -21.95
C ALA A 94 -22.14 -6.38 -22.83
N SER A 95 -22.70 -5.89 -23.95
CA SER A 95 -23.47 -6.69 -24.90
C SER A 95 -22.66 -7.04 -26.16
N GLY A 96 -21.33 -6.95 -26.06
CA GLY A 96 -20.41 -7.33 -27.12
C GLY A 96 -20.20 -6.26 -28.20
N GLY A 97 -20.25 -4.98 -27.81
CA GLY A 97 -19.98 -3.79 -28.64
C GLY A 97 -18.77 -3.94 -29.55
N LEU A 98 -17.62 -3.40 -29.16
CA LEU A 98 -16.32 -3.66 -29.80
C LEU A 98 -15.55 -4.65 -28.92
N GLY A 99 -14.99 -5.70 -29.52
CA GLY A 99 -14.07 -6.58 -28.82
C GLY A 99 -12.88 -7.00 -29.66
N MET A 100 -11.79 -7.37 -29.00
CA MET A 100 -10.58 -7.93 -29.61
C MET A 100 -10.51 -9.42 -29.32
N SER A 101 -9.98 -10.21 -30.25
CA SER A 101 -9.95 -11.67 -30.16
C SER A 101 -8.61 -12.25 -30.57
N ILE A 102 -8.25 -13.37 -29.94
CA ILE A 102 -7.11 -14.21 -30.33
C ILE A 102 -7.56 -15.66 -30.48
N SER A 103 -7.03 -16.37 -31.47
CA SER A 103 -7.38 -17.76 -31.77
C SER A 103 -6.15 -18.55 -32.23
N SER A 104 -6.21 -19.88 -32.07
CA SER A 104 -5.16 -20.80 -32.54
C SER A 104 -5.77 -22.12 -32.99
N ASP A 105 -5.40 -22.62 -34.15
CA ASP A 105 -5.86 -23.92 -34.65
C ASP A 105 -4.76 -24.99 -34.59
N ALA A 106 -4.41 -25.43 -33.38
CA ALA A 106 -3.93 -26.82 -33.22
C ALA A 106 -5.11 -27.75 -33.57
N PRO A 107 -4.93 -28.77 -34.44
CA PRO A 107 -5.90 -29.18 -35.46
C PRO A 107 -7.34 -29.28 -34.92
N PRO A 108 -8.20 -28.29 -35.18
CA PRO A 108 -9.60 -28.33 -34.82
C PRO A 108 -10.35 -29.28 -35.74
N THR A 109 -10.95 -30.33 -35.19
CA THR A 109 -12.20 -30.81 -35.76
C THR A 109 -13.22 -29.68 -35.61
N ALA A 110 -13.94 -29.32 -36.68
CA ALA A 110 -14.96 -28.29 -36.59
C ALA A 110 -15.96 -28.62 -35.46
N VAL A 111 -16.12 -27.70 -34.50
CA VAL A 111 -17.04 -27.85 -33.38
C VAL A 111 -18.16 -26.83 -33.51
N ILE A 112 -19.39 -27.31 -33.41
CA ILE A 112 -20.63 -26.53 -33.46
C ILE A 112 -21.06 -26.24 -32.02
N SER A 113 -21.24 -24.97 -31.64
CA SER A 113 -21.70 -24.55 -30.30
C SER A 113 -23.03 -23.79 -30.37
N VAL A 114 -23.72 -23.65 -29.23
CA VAL A 114 -24.99 -22.90 -29.13
C VAL A 114 -24.72 -21.40 -29.00
N LEU A 115 -25.18 -20.62 -29.98
CA LEU A 115 -25.12 -19.16 -29.98
C LEU A 115 -26.25 -18.56 -29.14
N SER A 116 -27.48 -19.03 -29.39
CA SER A 116 -28.72 -18.59 -28.74
C SER A 116 -29.74 -19.72 -28.69
N ALA A 117 -30.72 -19.59 -27.80
CA ALA A 117 -31.83 -20.52 -27.65
C ALA A 117 -33.14 -19.73 -27.56
N VAL A 118 -34.14 -20.11 -28.36
CA VAL A 118 -35.49 -19.52 -28.35
C VAL A 118 -36.47 -20.57 -27.82
N VAL A 119 -37.31 -20.19 -26.87
CA VAL A 119 -38.33 -21.09 -26.30
C VAL A 119 -39.35 -21.47 -27.38
N VAL A 120 -39.52 -22.77 -27.63
CA VAL A 120 -40.58 -23.33 -28.48
C VAL A 120 -41.75 -23.80 -27.60
N ASN A 121 -41.44 -24.50 -26.52
CA ASN A 121 -42.39 -24.87 -25.47
C ASN A 121 -41.75 -24.58 -24.11
N GLY A 122 -42.42 -23.81 -23.26
CA GLY A 122 -41.93 -23.49 -21.91
C GLY A 122 -42.05 -24.65 -20.89
N GLY A 123 -42.57 -25.80 -21.32
CA GLY A 123 -42.77 -27.00 -20.50
C GLY A 123 -44.11 -27.04 -19.75
N THR A 124 -44.23 -28.01 -18.85
CA THR A 124 -45.40 -28.18 -17.98
C THR A 124 -45.43 -27.13 -16.86
N SER A 125 -46.62 -26.70 -16.46
CA SER A 125 -46.78 -25.64 -15.45
C SER A 125 -46.40 -26.11 -14.07
N GLY A 126 -45.63 -25.30 -13.35
CA GLY A 126 -45.56 -25.34 -11.88
C GLY A 126 -44.19 -25.60 -11.26
N THR A 127 -43.11 -25.76 -12.03
CA THR A 127 -41.85 -26.22 -11.42
C THR A 127 -40.54 -25.63 -11.97
N TYR A 128 -40.51 -24.94 -13.11
CA TYR A 128 -39.31 -24.19 -13.49
C TYR A 128 -39.16 -22.91 -12.67
N ALA A 129 -37.94 -22.58 -12.27
CA ALA A 129 -37.58 -21.34 -11.58
C ALA A 129 -36.54 -20.53 -12.38
N VAL A 130 -36.49 -19.22 -12.14
CA VAL A 130 -35.36 -18.40 -12.62
C VAL A 130 -34.07 -18.94 -11.98
N SER A 131 -33.00 -18.99 -12.76
CA SER A 131 -31.70 -19.61 -12.44
C SER A 131 -31.64 -21.13 -12.52
N ASP A 132 -32.71 -21.82 -12.92
CA ASP A 132 -32.61 -23.24 -13.28
C ASP A 132 -31.63 -23.45 -14.43
N VAL A 133 -30.82 -24.52 -14.34
CA VAL A 133 -29.87 -24.93 -15.39
C VAL A 133 -30.46 -26.12 -16.15
N LEU A 134 -30.65 -25.93 -17.46
CA LEU A 134 -31.22 -26.90 -18.38
C LEU A 134 -30.13 -27.42 -19.32
N THR A 135 -29.89 -28.73 -19.33
CA THR A 135 -28.92 -29.39 -20.21
C THR A 135 -29.58 -29.83 -21.50
N VAL A 136 -29.04 -29.42 -22.64
CA VAL A 136 -29.53 -29.74 -23.98
C VAL A 136 -29.35 -31.24 -24.28
N VAL A 137 -30.41 -31.88 -24.77
CA VAL A 137 -30.42 -33.31 -25.12
C VAL A 137 -30.32 -33.50 -26.63
N GLY A 138 -29.40 -34.36 -27.07
CA GLY A 138 -29.17 -34.69 -28.49
C GLY A 138 -27.85 -34.15 -29.02
N GLY A 139 -27.61 -34.37 -30.31
CA GLY A 139 -26.32 -34.11 -30.96
C GLY A 139 -25.24 -35.11 -30.55
N THR A 140 -24.03 -34.95 -31.11
CA THR A 140 -22.84 -35.73 -30.74
C THR A 140 -21.78 -34.76 -30.24
N GLY A 141 -21.29 -34.93 -29.00
CA GLY A 141 -20.31 -34.05 -28.37
C GLY A 141 -20.66 -33.68 -26.92
N THR A 142 -20.09 -32.60 -26.39
CA THR A 142 -20.42 -32.08 -25.06
C THR A 142 -21.72 -31.28 -25.11
N ALA A 143 -22.69 -31.62 -24.25
CA ALA A 143 -23.96 -30.93 -24.21
C ALA A 143 -23.84 -29.46 -23.77
N ALA A 144 -24.65 -28.59 -24.37
CA ALA A 144 -24.81 -27.22 -23.91
C ALA A 144 -25.71 -27.15 -22.67
N THR A 145 -25.55 -26.11 -21.85
CA THR A 145 -26.53 -25.76 -20.82
C THR A 145 -27.14 -24.39 -21.06
N LEU A 146 -28.39 -24.22 -20.63
CA LEU A 146 -29.18 -23.00 -20.72
C LEU A 146 -29.60 -22.61 -19.32
N THR A 147 -29.41 -21.35 -18.94
CA THR A 147 -29.92 -20.82 -17.68
C THR A 147 -31.27 -20.14 -17.92
N VAL A 148 -32.27 -20.48 -17.12
CA VAL A 148 -33.60 -19.85 -17.17
C VAL A 148 -33.53 -18.43 -16.63
N THR A 149 -33.90 -17.46 -17.46
CA THR A 149 -33.91 -16.02 -17.09
C THR A 149 -35.31 -15.47 -16.88
N GLY A 150 -36.34 -16.22 -17.28
CA GLY A 150 -37.73 -15.82 -17.09
C GLY A 150 -38.66 -17.01 -17.04
N VAL A 151 -39.64 -16.93 -16.14
CA VAL A 151 -40.69 -17.93 -15.94
C VAL A 151 -42.04 -17.22 -15.85
N SER A 152 -43.08 -17.82 -16.42
CA SER A 152 -44.48 -17.40 -16.23
C SER A 152 -45.36 -18.63 -16.00
N ALA A 153 -46.13 -18.63 -14.92
CA ALA A 153 -46.94 -19.78 -14.47
C ALA A 153 -46.13 -21.11 -14.39
N GLY A 154 -44.87 -21.03 -13.95
CA GLY A 154 -43.95 -22.17 -13.82
C GLY A 154 -43.46 -22.74 -15.17
N LYS A 155 -43.68 -22.04 -16.28
CA LYS A 155 -43.15 -22.35 -17.62
C LYS A 155 -42.02 -21.40 -17.98
N VAL A 156 -40.99 -21.91 -18.62
CA VAL A 156 -39.86 -21.12 -19.14
C VAL A 156 -40.36 -20.13 -20.21
N THR A 157 -40.06 -18.85 -20.06
CA THR A 157 -40.38 -17.81 -21.05
C THR A 157 -39.13 -17.25 -21.72
N THR A 158 -37.99 -17.23 -21.02
CA THR A 158 -36.69 -16.81 -21.59
C THR A 158 -35.55 -17.62 -20.98
N VAL A 159 -34.51 -17.84 -21.79
CA VAL A 159 -33.25 -18.51 -21.40
C VAL A 159 -32.07 -17.79 -22.01
N ILE A 160 -30.89 -18.01 -21.43
CA ILE A 160 -29.59 -17.67 -22.02
C ILE A 160 -28.68 -18.90 -22.03
N PRO A 161 -27.90 -19.17 -23.10
CA PRO A 161 -26.85 -20.20 -23.05
C PRO A 161 -25.81 -19.83 -21.99
N THR A 162 -25.47 -20.78 -21.12
CA THR A 162 -24.48 -20.57 -20.06
C THR A 162 -23.09 -20.40 -20.68
N ALA A 163 -22.40 -19.30 -20.37
CA ALA A 163 -21.17 -18.90 -21.05
C ALA A 163 -20.06 -19.97 -21.01
N SER A 164 -19.93 -20.69 -19.90
CA SER A 164 -18.93 -21.75 -19.69
C SER A 164 -19.27 -23.11 -20.33
N THR A 165 -20.51 -23.31 -20.79
CA THR A 165 -21.00 -24.61 -21.28
C THR A 165 -21.94 -24.44 -22.48
N ARG A 166 -21.50 -23.74 -23.53
CA ARG A 166 -22.25 -23.59 -24.80
C ARG A 166 -22.33 -24.86 -25.65
N GLY A 167 -21.81 -25.98 -25.14
CA GLY A 167 -21.73 -27.25 -25.84
C GLY A 167 -20.64 -27.26 -26.91
N ALA A 168 -20.16 -28.46 -27.24
CA ALA A 168 -19.14 -28.71 -28.24
C ALA A 168 -19.56 -29.91 -29.07
N TYR A 169 -20.30 -29.66 -30.17
CA TYR A 169 -20.93 -30.70 -30.97
C TYR A 169 -20.17 -30.95 -32.29
N THR A 170 -19.91 -32.21 -32.63
CA THR A 170 -19.53 -32.63 -33.99
C THR A 170 -20.76 -32.84 -34.88
N THR A 171 -21.90 -33.17 -34.27
CA THR A 171 -23.22 -33.18 -34.92
C THR A 171 -24.18 -32.38 -34.05
N PHE A 172 -24.72 -31.27 -34.58
CA PHE A 172 -25.57 -30.37 -33.80
C PHE A 172 -26.93 -31.02 -33.43
N PRO A 173 -27.51 -30.74 -32.25
CA PRO A 173 -28.84 -31.23 -31.90
C PRO A 173 -29.92 -30.75 -32.89
N THR A 174 -30.86 -31.62 -33.22
CA THR A 174 -31.98 -31.28 -34.11
C THR A 174 -33.01 -30.42 -33.37
N ASN A 175 -33.44 -29.31 -33.99
CA ASN A 175 -34.50 -28.46 -33.46
C ASN A 175 -35.90 -29.00 -33.80
N PRO A 176 -36.92 -28.83 -32.92
CA PRO A 176 -36.82 -28.33 -31.55
C PRO A 176 -36.09 -29.31 -30.63
N VAL A 177 -35.12 -28.82 -29.88
CA VAL A 177 -34.32 -29.64 -28.97
C VAL A 177 -35.02 -29.75 -27.61
N SER A 178 -34.93 -30.92 -26.98
CA SER A 178 -35.34 -31.11 -25.59
C SER A 178 -34.21 -30.79 -24.61
N VAL A 179 -34.55 -30.61 -23.35
CA VAL A 179 -33.59 -30.41 -22.25
C VAL A 179 -33.90 -31.32 -21.07
N THR A 180 -32.90 -31.57 -20.23
CA THR A 180 -33.02 -32.13 -18.88
C THR A 180 -32.56 -31.10 -17.85
N GLY A 181 -32.87 -31.29 -16.57
CA GLY A 181 -32.53 -30.32 -15.52
C GLY A 181 -33.58 -29.22 -15.32
N GLY A 182 -33.35 -28.39 -14.30
CA GLY A 182 -34.39 -27.53 -13.72
C GLY A 182 -35.47 -28.30 -12.97
N GLY A 183 -36.40 -27.60 -12.32
CA GLY A 183 -37.50 -28.25 -11.59
C GLY A 183 -38.60 -28.82 -12.50
N GLY A 184 -38.64 -28.48 -13.79
CA GLY A 184 -39.70 -28.85 -14.73
C GLY A 184 -39.37 -29.87 -15.81
N THR A 185 -40.37 -30.18 -16.64
CA THR A 185 -40.25 -31.13 -17.76
C THR A 185 -40.89 -30.57 -19.04
N GLY A 186 -40.45 -31.10 -20.19
CA GLY A 186 -41.08 -30.85 -21.48
C GLY A 186 -40.76 -29.50 -22.13
N ALA A 187 -39.81 -28.73 -21.58
CA ALA A 187 -39.32 -27.53 -22.27
C ALA A 187 -38.55 -27.92 -23.55
N THR A 188 -38.82 -27.19 -24.64
CA THR A 188 -38.11 -27.37 -25.92
C THR A 188 -37.69 -26.02 -26.50
N PHE A 189 -36.60 -26.04 -27.26
CA PHE A 189 -35.96 -24.81 -27.77
C PHE A 189 -35.56 -24.94 -29.23
N THR A 190 -35.56 -23.83 -29.95
CA THR A 190 -34.83 -23.68 -31.21
C THR A 190 -33.46 -23.10 -30.87
N LEU A 191 -32.42 -23.91 -31.06
CA LEU A 191 -31.03 -23.49 -30.91
C LEU A 191 -30.51 -22.89 -32.21
N THR A 192 -29.82 -21.76 -32.13
CA THR A 192 -29.01 -21.26 -33.24
C THR A 192 -27.58 -21.69 -33.00
N SER A 193 -26.97 -22.36 -33.98
CA SER A 193 -25.57 -22.76 -33.91
C SER A 193 -24.64 -21.61 -34.29
N ILE A 194 -23.42 -21.68 -33.78
CA ILE A 194 -22.26 -20.96 -34.31
C ILE A 194 -21.20 -22.01 -34.64
N ASN A 195 -20.68 -21.94 -35.87
CA ASN A 195 -19.54 -22.75 -36.26
C ASN A 195 -18.30 -22.07 -35.68
N THR A 196 -17.69 -22.67 -34.67
CA THR A 196 -16.52 -22.10 -34.01
C THR A 196 -15.31 -22.88 -34.46
N THR A 197 -14.28 -22.19 -34.98
CA THR A 197 -12.93 -22.74 -34.83
C THR A 197 -12.66 -22.81 -33.34
N THR A 198 -12.18 -23.96 -32.87
CA THR A 198 -11.93 -24.17 -31.45
C THR A 198 -10.83 -23.21 -30.98
N ASN A 199 -10.78 -22.93 -29.68
CA ASN A 199 -9.66 -22.23 -29.04
C ASN A 199 -9.54 -20.73 -29.38
N THR A 200 -10.49 -19.93 -28.90
CA THR A 200 -10.52 -18.45 -28.99
C THR A 200 -10.75 -17.80 -27.64
N LYS A 201 -10.04 -16.69 -27.36
CA LYS A 201 -10.34 -15.74 -26.28
C LYS A 201 -10.78 -14.40 -26.87
N GLN A 202 -11.72 -13.71 -26.22
CA GLN A 202 -12.21 -12.41 -26.65
C GLN A 202 -12.46 -11.46 -25.46
N TRP A 203 -12.07 -10.20 -25.60
CA TRP A 203 -12.29 -9.12 -24.63
C TRP A 203 -13.08 -7.99 -25.27
N PHE A 204 -14.09 -7.46 -24.58
CA PHE A 204 -14.84 -6.29 -24.99
C PHE A 204 -14.13 -5.03 -24.53
N VAL A 205 -13.73 -4.20 -25.48
CA VAL A 205 -12.87 -3.02 -25.26
C VAL A 205 -13.59 -1.71 -25.50
N GLY A 206 -14.75 -1.72 -26.16
CA GLY A 206 -15.52 -0.51 -26.45
C GLY A 206 -16.99 -0.76 -26.78
N GLY A 207 -17.73 0.31 -27.05
CA GLY A 207 -19.16 0.28 -27.31
C GLY A 207 -19.83 1.65 -27.21
N SER A 208 -21.12 1.71 -27.53
CA SER A 208 -21.88 2.97 -27.59
C SER A 208 -21.96 3.74 -26.25
N ASN A 209 -21.69 3.08 -25.13
CA ASN A 209 -21.69 3.66 -23.79
C ASN A 209 -20.29 4.01 -23.26
N THR A 210 -19.22 3.59 -23.93
CA THR A 210 -17.84 3.82 -23.48
C THR A 210 -17.09 4.79 -24.39
N ASP A 211 -17.44 4.82 -25.68
CA ASP A 211 -16.70 5.58 -26.69
C ASP A 211 -17.61 6.63 -27.34
N SER A 212 -17.34 7.90 -27.03
CA SER A 212 -17.94 9.07 -27.70
C SER A 212 -16.95 9.78 -28.63
N VAL A 213 -15.73 9.26 -28.73
CA VAL A 213 -14.61 9.97 -29.33
C VAL A 213 -14.65 9.89 -30.86
N VAL A 214 -14.66 11.05 -31.50
CA VAL A 214 -14.41 11.20 -32.93
C VAL A 214 -12.89 11.14 -33.14
N GLY A 215 -12.36 9.99 -33.53
CA GLY A 215 -10.91 9.86 -33.74
C GLY A 215 -10.39 8.42 -33.73
N TRP A 216 -9.08 8.30 -33.94
CA TRP A 216 -8.34 7.05 -33.80
C TRP A 216 -8.04 6.78 -32.32
N THR A 217 -8.33 5.56 -31.87
CA THR A 217 -8.04 5.06 -30.52
C THR A 217 -7.21 3.78 -30.64
N ASN A 218 -6.15 3.66 -29.84
CA ASN A 218 -5.39 2.42 -29.73
C ASN A 218 -5.98 1.57 -28.62
N TYR A 219 -6.74 0.54 -28.97
CA TYR A 219 -7.31 -0.38 -28.01
C TYR A 219 -6.28 -1.43 -27.62
N VAL A 220 -6.28 -1.79 -26.34
CA VAL A 220 -5.31 -2.73 -25.78
C VAL A 220 -6.01 -3.81 -24.98
N VAL A 221 -5.54 -5.05 -25.10
CA VAL A 221 -5.98 -6.17 -24.26
C VAL A 221 -4.79 -6.94 -23.73
N ASP A 222 -4.93 -7.42 -22.51
CA ASP A 222 -4.00 -8.38 -21.92
C ASP A 222 -4.45 -9.80 -22.28
N ILE A 223 -3.60 -10.51 -23.01
CA ILE A 223 -3.91 -11.86 -23.52
C ILE A 223 -3.92 -12.92 -22.41
N ASP A 224 -3.21 -12.64 -21.31
CA ASP A 224 -3.19 -13.45 -20.10
C ASP A 224 -4.37 -13.10 -19.18
N GLY A 225 -4.95 -11.92 -19.37
CA GLY A 225 -6.14 -11.45 -18.69
C GLY A 225 -7.38 -12.33 -18.91
N THR A 226 -8.36 -12.20 -18.02
CA THR A 226 -9.62 -12.96 -18.12
C THR A 226 -10.46 -12.42 -19.29
N PRO A 227 -10.78 -13.23 -20.31
CA PRO A 227 -11.60 -12.78 -21.43
C PRO A 227 -13.09 -12.66 -21.06
N ASP A 228 -13.82 -11.80 -21.74
CA ASP A 228 -15.28 -11.72 -21.67
C ASP A 228 -15.94 -12.96 -22.30
N ILE A 229 -15.31 -13.55 -23.32
CA ILE A 229 -15.73 -14.80 -23.95
C ILE A 229 -14.51 -15.72 -24.15
N SER A 230 -14.63 -16.97 -23.72
CA SER A 230 -13.66 -18.03 -24.05
C SER A 230 -14.38 -19.20 -24.70
N ILE A 231 -13.85 -19.69 -25.82
CA ILE A 231 -14.34 -20.88 -26.54
C ILE A 231 -13.16 -21.83 -26.71
N GLY A 232 -13.14 -22.96 -26.00
CA GLY A 232 -11.94 -23.81 -25.93
C GLY A 232 -10.77 -23.11 -25.22
N THR A 233 -9.53 -23.48 -25.55
CA THR A 233 -8.30 -22.91 -24.97
C THR A 233 -7.25 -22.68 -26.06
N PRO A 234 -7.01 -21.42 -26.48
CA PRO A 234 -5.92 -21.09 -27.39
C PRO A 234 -4.58 -21.70 -26.97
N ALA A 235 -3.94 -22.41 -27.90
CA ALA A 235 -2.53 -22.76 -27.85
C ALA A 235 -1.72 -21.47 -28.07
N MET A 236 -1.33 -20.84 -26.96
CA MET A 236 -0.63 -19.54 -26.98
C MET A 236 0.74 -19.61 -27.67
N ASN A 237 1.31 -20.79 -27.90
CA ASN A 237 2.54 -20.98 -28.68
C ASN A 237 2.31 -21.06 -30.20
N SER A 238 1.06 -21.08 -30.67
CA SER A 238 0.73 -21.18 -32.10
C SER A 238 -0.50 -20.35 -32.46
N VAL A 239 -0.57 -19.10 -31.98
CA VAL A 239 -1.67 -18.19 -32.30
C VAL A 239 -1.63 -17.88 -33.79
N ASP A 240 -2.69 -18.24 -34.51
CA ASP A 240 -2.77 -18.13 -35.97
C ASP A 240 -3.75 -17.06 -36.43
N ARG A 241 -4.54 -16.50 -35.50
CA ARG A 241 -5.49 -15.43 -35.80
C ARG A 241 -5.59 -14.46 -34.64
N MET A 242 -5.55 -13.17 -34.96
CA MET A 242 -5.83 -12.08 -34.04
C MET A 242 -6.78 -11.11 -34.73
N GLY A 243 -7.62 -10.39 -34.02
CA GLY A 243 -8.60 -9.56 -34.70
C GLY A 243 -9.56 -8.85 -33.79
N PHE A 244 -10.66 -8.39 -34.38
CA PHE A 244 -11.72 -7.74 -33.65
C PHE A 244 -13.08 -8.29 -34.07
N ARG A 245 -14.04 -8.13 -33.15
CA ARG A 245 -15.43 -8.48 -33.31
C ARG A 245 -16.27 -7.28 -32.95
N MET A 246 -17.34 -7.07 -33.71
CA MET A 246 -18.24 -5.96 -33.46
C MET A 246 -19.69 -6.42 -33.48
N THR A 247 -20.51 -5.89 -32.58
CA THR A 247 -21.96 -6.10 -32.57
C THR A 247 -22.68 -4.77 -32.80
N ALA A 248 -23.46 -4.70 -33.87
CA ALA A 248 -24.31 -3.54 -34.18
C ALA A 248 -25.74 -3.76 -33.66
N THR A 249 -26.35 -2.71 -33.12
CA THR A 249 -27.76 -2.71 -32.66
C THR A 249 -28.70 -2.08 -33.68
N ALA A 250 -28.18 -1.22 -34.56
CA ALA A 250 -28.96 -0.56 -35.61
C ALA A 250 -28.60 -1.05 -37.01
N VAL A 251 -29.50 -0.77 -37.96
CA VAL A 251 -29.23 -0.92 -39.39
C VAL A 251 -28.35 0.26 -39.82
N VAL A 252 -27.11 -0.01 -40.22
CA VAL A 252 -26.16 1.01 -40.67
C VAL A 252 -25.89 0.82 -42.15
N LYS A 253 -26.06 1.89 -42.95
CA LYS A 253 -26.01 1.82 -44.43
C LYS A 253 -24.62 2.06 -45.03
N VAL A 254 -23.64 2.45 -44.23
CA VAL A 254 -22.28 2.84 -44.67
C VAL A 254 -21.20 2.18 -43.81
N ALA A 255 -19.95 2.18 -44.28
CA ALA A 255 -18.80 1.81 -43.46
C ALA A 255 -18.80 2.63 -42.17
N ASN A 256 -18.74 1.95 -41.03
CA ASN A 256 -18.87 2.58 -39.71
C ASN A 256 -17.61 2.47 -38.87
N PHE A 257 -16.60 1.73 -39.32
CA PHE A 257 -15.31 1.62 -38.64
C PHE A 257 -14.15 1.53 -39.63
N ILE A 258 -13.01 2.02 -39.16
CA ILE A 258 -11.72 1.94 -39.83
C ILE A 258 -10.75 1.32 -38.85
N PHE A 259 -9.90 0.42 -39.32
CA PHE A 259 -8.77 -0.08 -38.57
C PHE A 259 -7.52 -0.01 -39.43
N ASP A 260 -6.38 0.00 -38.76
CA ASP A 260 -5.09 0.13 -39.41
C ASP A 260 -4.12 -0.92 -38.84
N VAL A 261 -3.13 -0.47 -38.07
CA VAL A 261 -2.04 -1.31 -37.61
C VAL A 261 -2.39 -2.09 -36.34
N SER A 262 -1.87 -3.31 -36.29
CA SER A 262 -2.02 -4.24 -35.17
C SER A 262 -0.65 -4.73 -34.69
N ARG A 263 -0.43 -4.76 -33.37
CA ARG A 263 0.86 -5.11 -32.76
C ARG A 263 0.68 -5.97 -31.52
N TYR A 264 1.72 -6.70 -31.16
CA TYR A 264 1.81 -7.34 -29.85
C TYR A 264 3.16 -7.05 -29.19
N GLY A 265 3.20 -6.98 -27.87
CA GLY A 265 4.42 -6.69 -27.11
C GLY A 265 4.08 -6.34 -25.66
N LYS A 266 5.05 -5.85 -24.88
CA LYS A 266 4.88 -5.59 -23.45
C LYS A 266 4.75 -4.10 -23.13
N GLY A 267 5.28 -3.20 -23.96
CA GLY A 267 5.15 -1.77 -23.79
C GLY A 267 6.23 -0.98 -24.50
N SER A 268 6.73 0.08 -23.85
CA SER A 268 7.78 0.91 -24.42
C SER A 268 8.87 1.27 -23.43
N THR A 269 10.03 1.63 -23.96
CA THR A 269 11.23 1.90 -23.19
C THR A 269 11.87 3.21 -23.65
N ILE A 270 12.12 4.10 -22.69
CA ILE A 270 12.79 5.38 -22.83
C ILE A 270 14.24 5.21 -22.36
N ASN A 271 15.22 5.38 -23.25
CA ASN A 271 16.65 5.11 -22.98
C ASN A 271 17.55 6.29 -23.33
N ASP A 272 17.05 7.52 -23.17
CA ASP A 272 17.77 8.73 -23.54
C ASP A 272 17.53 9.85 -22.52
N GLY A 273 18.10 11.01 -22.80
CA GLY A 273 18.12 12.18 -21.95
C GLY A 273 19.43 12.30 -21.19
N THR A 274 19.82 13.54 -20.93
CA THR A 274 20.96 13.88 -20.07
C THR A 274 20.48 14.79 -18.96
N GLY A 275 21.27 14.97 -17.91
CA GLY A 275 20.95 15.94 -16.86
C GLY A 275 20.68 17.37 -17.38
N SER A 276 21.31 17.76 -18.50
CA SER A 276 21.14 19.08 -19.14
C SER A 276 19.98 19.16 -20.14
N VAL A 277 19.62 18.03 -20.76
CA VAL A 277 18.56 17.92 -21.76
C VAL A 277 17.78 16.63 -21.49
N PRO A 278 16.86 16.64 -20.50
CA PRO A 278 16.05 15.47 -20.21
C PRO A 278 15.00 15.25 -21.30
N VAL A 279 14.56 14.00 -21.47
CA VAL A 279 13.44 13.66 -22.35
C VAL A 279 12.10 13.82 -21.63
N THR A 280 11.08 14.26 -22.38
CA THR A 280 9.70 14.51 -21.90
C THR A 280 8.69 13.58 -22.58
N LEU A 281 7.44 13.55 -22.12
CA LEU A 281 6.35 12.89 -22.86
C LEU A 281 6.06 13.58 -24.19
N ALA A 282 6.33 14.88 -24.33
CA ALA A 282 6.21 15.57 -25.60
C ALA A 282 7.22 15.03 -26.63
N ASP A 283 8.48 14.83 -26.22
CA ASP A 283 9.50 14.23 -27.10
C ASP A 283 9.12 12.79 -27.48
N TYR A 284 8.63 12.02 -26.50
CA TYR A 284 8.13 10.66 -26.76
C TYR A 284 6.98 10.69 -27.75
N GLN A 285 5.97 11.55 -27.54
CA GLN A 285 4.78 11.59 -28.36
C GLN A 285 5.11 11.96 -29.82
N VAL A 286 6.05 12.90 -30.02
CA VAL A 286 6.54 13.23 -31.37
C VAL A 286 7.21 12.02 -32.01
N TYR A 287 7.96 11.25 -31.24
CA TYR A 287 8.62 10.05 -31.74
C TYR A 287 7.63 8.91 -32.05
N ASP A 288 6.65 8.69 -31.18
CA ASP A 288 5.57 7.70 -31.31
C ASP A 288 4.66 8.03 -32.50
N ASN A 289 4.27 9.29 -32.67
CA ASN A 289 3.40 9.74 -33.77
C ASN A 289 4.05 9.74 -35.17
N ALA A 290 5.33 9.38 -35.30
CA ALA A 290 5.95 9.28 -36.62
C ALA A 290 5.34 8.08 -37.39
N ASN A 291 5.03 8.26 -38.68
CA ASN A 291 4.40 7.26 -39.57
C ASN A 291 5.16 5.92 -39.70
N ALA A 292 6.35 5.79 -39.13
CA ALA A 292 7.12 4.55 -39.12
C ALA A 292 7.06 3.80 -37.78
N ARG A 293 6.26 4.31 -36.82
CA ARG A 293 6.20 3.79 -35.46
C ARG A 293 4.77 3.64 -34.98
N SER A 294 4.05 4.76 -34.80
CA SER A 294 2.64 4.82 -34.38
C SER A 294 2.23 3.74 -33.39
N TRP A 295 3.06 3.53 -32.36
CA TRP A 295 2.90 2.49 -31.35
C TRP A 295 1.64 2.73 -30.53
N GLY A 296 1.32 4.00 -30.29
CA GLY A 296 0.11 4.43 -29.60
C GLY A 296 0.15 4.14 -28.11
N VAL A 297 1.35 4.07 -27.53
CA VAL A 297 1.55 3.87 -26.09
C VAL A 297 1.32 5.20 -25.36
N VAL A 298 1.71 6.31 -25.97
CA VAL A 298 1.46 7.66 -25.45
C VAL A 298 0.70 8.46 -26.50
N THR A 299 -0.53 8.83 -26.17
CA THR A 299 -1.36 9.70 -27.00
C THR A 299 -1.71 10.97 -26.24
N THR A 300 -2.15 12.02 -26.94
CA THR A 300 -2.46 13.29 -26.27
C THR A 300 -3.76 13.84 -26.81
N GLN A 301 -4.63 14.30 -25.92
CA GLN A 301 -5.89 14.93 -26.26
C GLN A 301 -6.14 16.08 -25.30
N ASN A 302 -6.40 17.28 -25.82
CA ASN A 302 -6.64 18.50 -25.03
C ASN A 302 -5.55 18.79 -23.97
N GLY A 303 -4.28 18.52 -24.30
CA GLY A 303 -3.15 18.72 -23.38
C GLY A 303 -3.01 17.67 -22.27
N ILE A 304 -3.81 16.59 -22.32
CA ILE A 304 -3.71 15.44 -21.40
C ILE A 304 -3.00 14.31 -22.14
N TYR A 305 -1.96 13.75 -21.53
CA TYR A 305 -1.30 12.55 -22.02
C TYR A 305 -2.07 11.32 -21.54
N PHE A 306 -2.44 10.47 -22.47
CA PHE A 306 -3.06 9.19 -22.23
C PHE A 306 -2.06 8.07 -22.48
N ILE A 307 -1.88 7.24 -21.46
CA ILE A 307 -0.94 6.12 -21.48
C ILE A 307 -1.74 4.83 -21.63
N CYS A 308 -1.42 4.06 -22.67
CA CYS A 308 -2.09 2.81 -23.01
C CYS A 308 -1.19 1.59 -22.82
N GLY A 309 -0.12 1.71 -22.01
CA GLY A 309 0.74 0.59 -21.65
C GLY A 309 1.87 0.92 -20.70
N LYS A 310 2.78 -0.03 -20.52
CA LYS A 310 3.93 0.12 -19.62
C LYS A 310 4.94 1.12 -20.17
N LEU A 311 5.42 2.01 -19.30
CA LEU A 311 6.54 2.91 -19.56
C LEU A 311 7.75 2.46 -18.78
N ASN A 312 8.74 1.89 -19.47
CA ASN A 312 10.04 1.60 -18.89
C ASN A 312 10.94 2.82 -19.08
N ILE A 313 11.55 3.31 -18.01
CA ILE A 313 12.55 4.37 -18.03
C ILE A 313 13.90 3.71 -17.74
N GLY A 314 14.78 3.66 -18.72
CA GLY A 314 16.07 2.98 -18.67
C GLY A 314 16.00 1.47 -18.91
N THR A 315 17.17 0.82 -18.90
CA THR A 315 17.32 -0.65 -18.97
C THR A 315 18.51 -1.12 -18.15
N VAL A 316 18.54 -2.41 -17.81
CA VAL A 316 19.65 -3.05 -17.09
C VAL A 316 20.97 -3.09 -17.87
N ALA A 317 20.94 -2.84 -19.19
CA ALA A 317 22.09 -2.92 -20.10
C ALA A 317 22.39 -1.59 -20.81
N GLN A 318 21.93 -0.45 -20.27
CA GLN A 318 22.13 0.84 -20.92
C GLN A 318 23.61 1.27 -20.92
N SER A 319 24.06 1.82 -22.05
CA SER A 319 25.44 2.29 -22.25
C SER A 319 25.62 3.79 -21.96
N ALA A 320 24.54 4.52 -21.70
CA ALA A 320 24.53 5.95 -21.37
C ALA A 320 23.51 6.25 -20.26
N GLU A 321 23.59 7.46 -19.68
CA GLU A 321 22.58 7.97 -18.74
C GLU A 321 21.20 8.02 -19.43
N THR A 322 20.15 7.77 -18.66
CA THR A 322 18.76 8.01 -19.07
C THR A 322 18.14 9.02 -18.11
N VAL A 323 17.63 10.14 -18.63
CA VAL A 323 17.02 11.20 -17.81
C VAL A 323 15.67 11.58 -18.38
N PHE A 324 14.61 11.10 -17.74
CA PHE A 324 13.24 11.51 -18.01
C PHE A 324 12.80 12.58 -17.02
N LYS A 325 12.26 13.70 -17.53
CA LYS A 325 11.70 14.77 -16.71
C LYS A 325 10.38 15.24 -17.29
N GLU A 326 9.37 15.32 -16.45
CA GLU A 326 8.07 15.86 -16.84
C GLU A 326 7.59 16.93 -15.85
N GLN A 327 6.87 17.94 -16.34
CA GLN A 327 6.41 19.07 -15.54
C GLN A 327 5.02 19.55 -15.97
N ALA A 328 4.20 19.94 -15.00
CA ALA A 328 2.91 20.62 -15.19
C ALA A 328 1.92 19.91 -16.13
N ASN A 329 2.08 18.59 -16.32
CA ASN A 329 1.29 17.81 -17.24
C ASN A 329 0.35 16.84 -16.52
N VAL A 330 -0.79 16.55 -17.15
CA VAL A 330 -1.75 15.55 -16.69
C VAL A 330 -1.54 14.28 -17.50
N ILE A 331 -1.33 13.17 -16.78
CA ILE A 331 -1.06 11.84 -17.31
C ILE A 331 -2.19 10.93 -16.83
N VAL A 332 -2.84 10.25 -17.77
CA VAL A 332 -3.99 9.40 -17.51
C VAL A 332 -3.75 8.02 -18.08
N TYR A 333 -3.76 6.99 -17.24
CA TYR A 333 -3.87 5.61 -17.72
C TYR A 333 -5.30 5.35 -18.19
N GLN A 334 -5.47 4.97 -19.47
CA GLN A 334 -6.78 4.66 -20.02
C GLN A 334 -7.36 3.38 -19.38
N ASP A 335 -8.69 3.20 -19.42
CA ASP A 335 -9.35 2.02 -18.84
C ASP A 335 -9.60 0.97 -19.92
N PHE A 336 -8.65 0.04 -20.04
CA PHE A 336 -8.74 -1.15 -20.87
C PHE A 336 -8.80 -2.43 -20.03
N PRO A 337 -9.35 -3.54 -20.57
CA PRO A 337 -9.38 -4.85 -19.91
C PRO A 337 -7.98 -5.50 -19.92
N VAL A 338 -7.12 -5.03 -19.03
CA VAL A 338 -5.72 -5.47 -18.88
C VAL A 338 -5.43 -5.83 -17.42
N ALA A 339 -4.39 -6.63 -17.14
CA ALA A 339 -3.99 -6.86 -15.76
C ALA A 339 -3.53 -5.57 -15.07
N SER A 340 -3.66 -5.55 -13.74
CA SER A 340 -3.20 -4.44 -12.92
C SER A 340 -1.69 -4.15 -13.03
N THR A 341 -0.90 -5.13 -13.42
CA THR A 341 0.55 -5.00 -13.64
C THR A 341 0.92 -4.37 -15.00
N PHE A 342 -0.07 -4.11 -15.86
CA PHE A 342 0.15 -3.50 -17.15
C PHE A 342 0.36 -1.99 -17.07
N TYR A 343 -0.43 -1.30 -16.25
CA TYR A 343 -0.28 0.13 -16.01
C TYR A 343 0.85 0.35 -15.01
N GLU A 344 2.06 0.50 -15.54
CA GLU A 344 3.26 0.67 -14.73
C GLU A 344 4.19 1.71 -15.33
N ILE A 345 4.75 2.56 -14.46
CA ILE A 345 6.00 3.26 -14.72
C ILE A 345 7.09 2.47 -14.02
N LEU A 346 7.94 1.83 -14.81
CA LEU A 346 9.06 1.04 -14.32
C LEU A 346 10.34 1.84 -14.54
N VAL A 347 11.02 2.22 -13.46
CA VAL A 347 12.34 2.81 -13.51
C VAL A 347 13.37 1.69 -13.39
N VAL A 348 14.30 1.62 -14.33
CA VAL A 348 15.33 0.58 -14.41
C VAL A 348 16.70 1.26 -14.51
N GLY A 349 17.62 0.88 -13.62
CA GLY A 349 19.01 1.34 -13.63
C GLY A 349 19.93 0.23 -14.12
N ALA A 350 21.09 0.59 -14.64
CA ALA A 350 22.15 -0.36 -14.93
C ALA A 350 23.28 -0.24 -13.90
N SER A 351 24.09 -1.29 -13.75
CA SER A 351 25.25 -1.27 -12.85
C SER A 351 26.26 -0.16 -13.18
N ALA A 352 26.37 0.24 -14.46
CA ALA A 352 27.32 1.23 -14.93
C ALA A 352 26.73 2.63 -15.20
N GLN A 353 25.40 2.76 -15.28
CA GLN A 353 24.74 3.98 -15.77
C GLN A 353 23.50 4.32 -14.96
N LYS A 354 23.29 5.63 -14.76
CA LYS A 354 22.20 6.18 -13.96
C LYS A 354 20.93 6.31 -14.78
N THR A 355 19.80 6.00 -14.15
CA THR A 355 18.47 6.36 -14.64
C THR A 355 17.80 7.33 -13.69
N THR A 356 17.40 8.49 -14.22
CA THR A 356 16.68 9.52 -13.47
C THR A 356 15.26 9.63 -14.00
N PHE A 357 14.28 9.46 -13.10
CA PHE A 357 12.87 9.74 -13.34
C PHE A 357 12.45 10.91 -12.46
N GLN A 358 12.07 12.03 -13.07
CA GLN A 358 11.68 13.23 -12.34
C GLN A 358 10.30 13.75 -12.78
N LEU A 359 9.44 14.03 -11.81
CA LEU A 359 8.19 14.78 -11.99
C LEU A 359 8.26 16.08 -11.20
N GLY A 360 7.95 17.18 -11.85
CA GLY A 360 8.03 18.52 -11.27
C GLY A 360 9.45 19.03 -11.06
N SER A 361 9.57 20.08 -10.25
CA SER A 361 10.84 20.71 -9.91
C SER A 361 10.93 21.06 -8.43
N TYR A 362 12.15 21.03 -7.93
CA TYR A 362 12.51 21.45 -6.59
C TYR A 362 13.82 22.23 -6.67
N ASP A 363 13.87 23.38 -6.01
CA ASP A 363 15.07 24.18 -5.84
C ASP A 363 15.43 24.16 -4.35
N PRO A 364 16.62 23.67 -3.95
CA PRO A 364 17.04 23.68 -2.54
C PRO A 364 17.05 25.07 -1.89
N ALA A 365 17.25 26.16 -2.67
CA ALA A 365 17.32 27.52 -2.16
C ALA A 365 15.93 28.16 -1.98
N SER A 366 15.00 27.91 -2.91
CA SER A 366 13.65 28.50 -2.88
C SER A 366 12.53 27.52 -2.48
N GLY A 367 12.86 26.25 -2.26
CA GLY A 367 11.91 25.19 -1.90
C GLY A 367 11.16 24.60 -3.10
N LEU A 368 9.94 24.11 -2.84
CA LEU A 368 9.06 23.55 -3.87
C LEU A 368 8.67 24.63 -4.88
N THR A 369 9.04 24.41 -6.14
CA THR A 369 8.63 25.28 -7.25
C THR A 369 7.34 24.76 -7.89
N SER A 370 6.51 25.65 -8.45
CA SER A 370 5.32 25.24 -9.21
C SER A 370 5.68 24.35 -10.40
N GLY A 371 4.83 23.37 -10.73
CA GLY A 371 5.00 22.53 -11.93
C GLY A 371 4.99 21.03 -11.71
N GLY A 372 4.42 20.52 -10.62
CA GLY A 372 4.22 19.08 -10.45
C GLY A 372 3.23 18.50 -11.47
N CYS A 373 3.35 17.20 -11.73
CA CYS A 373 2.48 16.48 -12.65
C CYS A 373 1.26 15.90 -11.92
N THR A 374 0.18 15.63 -12.64
CA THR A 374 -0.94 14.84 -12.13
C THR A 374 -0.96 13.50 -12.84
N ILE A 375 -0.84 12.39 -12.11
CA ILE A 375 -0.97 11.03 -12.65
C ILE A 375 -2.19 10.37 -12.04
N LYS A 376 -3.04 9.80 -12.89
CA LYS A 376 -4.27 9.14 -12.45
C LYS A 376 -4.70 8.00 -13.37
N GLY A 377 -5.53 7.11 -12.83
CA GLY A 377 -6.41 6.31 -13.67
C GLY A 377 -7.49 7.17 -14.34
N SER A 378 -8.07 6.66 -15.43
CA SER A 378 -9.20 7.35 -16.10
C SER A 378 -10.47 7.41 -15.25
N GLY A 379 -10.52 6.68 -14.12
CA GLY A 379 -11.53 6.87 -13.09
C GLY A 379 -12.96 6.58 -13.53
N ASN A 380 -13.22 5.58 -14.37
CA ASN A 380 -14.60 5.13 -14.60
C ASN A 380 -15.17 4.50 -13.31
N VAL A 381 -15.81 5.34 -12.51
CA VAL A 381 -16.37 5.06 -11.18
C VAL A 381 -17.73 4.37 -11.24
N ASN A 382 -18.04 3.58 -12.28
CA ASN A 382 -19.21 2.70 -12.16
C ASN A 382 -18.80 1.42 -11.44
N SER A 383 -18.57 1.59 -10.13
CA SER A 383 -18.58 0.52 -9.11
C SER A 383 -19.94 -0.17 -8.98
N SER A 384 -20.90 0.09 -9.89
CA SER A 384 -21.95 -0.88 -10.17
C SER A 384 -21.25 -2.11 -10.71
N SER A 385 -21.16 -3.12 -9.85
CA SER A 385 -20.66 -4.44 -10.16
C SER A 385 -20.93 -4.82 -11.61
N ARG A 386 -19.95 -5.47 -12.26
CA ARG A 386 -20.35 -6.53 -13.18
C ARG A 386 -21.41 -7.33 -12.41
N THR A 387 -22.61 -7.42 -12.95
CA THR A 387 -23.71 -8.20 -12.36
C THR A 387 -23.36 -9.70 -12.19
N ASP A 388 -22.13 -10.12 -12.55
CA ASP A 388 -21.58 -11.46 -12.36
C ASP A 388 -20.91 -11.69 -10.99
N GLY A 389 -20.77 -10.68 -10.12
CA GLY A 389 -20.21 -10.85 -8.77
C GLY A 389 -18.68 -11.04 -8.72
N THR A 390 -17.97 -10.88 -9.83
CA THR A 390 -16.51 -11.01 -9.88
C THR A 390 -15.86 -9.67 -9.51
N VAL A 391 -15.58 -9.49 -8.22
CA VAL A 391 -14.70 -8.43 -7.70
C VAL A 391 -13.27 -8.80 -8.11
N GLY A 392 -12.76 -8.25 -9.22
CA GLY A 392 -11.40 -8.61 -9.64
C GLY A 392 -10.81 -7.93 -10.88
N ILE A 393 -11.61 -7.23 -11.70
CA ILE A 393 -11.01 -6.42 -12.78
C ILE A 393 -10.51 -5.10 -12.19
N ALA A 394 -9.18 -4.96 -12.14
CA ALA A 394 -8.53 -3.72 -11.78
C ALA A 394 -9.04 -2.63 -12.72
N HIS A 395 -9.53 -1.53 -12.13
CA HIS A 395 -9.73 -0.28 -12.87
C HIS A 395 -8.35 0.20 -13.39
N SER A 396 -8.23 1.38 -14.03
CA SER A 396 -6.94 2.01 -14.42
C SER A 396 -6.00 2.33 -13.23
N VAL A 397 -5.74 1.35 -12.38
CA VAL A 397 -4.90 1.44 -11.21
C VAL A 397 -3.47 1.13 -11.65
N TRP A 398 -2.54 2.04 -11.35
CA TRP A 398 -1.19 1.99 -11.89
C TRP A 398 -0.13 1.85 -10.78
N THR A 399 1.05 1.35 -11.13
CA THR A 399 2.17 1.12 -10.20
C THR A 399 3.39 1.96 -10.58
N LEU A 400 4.14 2.41 -9.58
CA LEU A 400 5.49 2.95 -9.76
C LEU A 400 6.50 2.00 -9.13
N THR A 401 7.37 1.43 -9.95
CA THR A 401 8.42 0.50 -9.49
C THR A 401 9.78 1.11 -9.79
N ALA A 402 10.59 1.27 -8.75
CA ALA A 402 11.99 1.66 -8.86
C ALA A 402 12.79 0.81 -7.86
N SER A 403 13.20 -0.40 -8.24
CA SER A 403 13.70 -1.41 -7.29
C SER A 403 15.21 -1.69 -7.32
N ASP A 404 15.94 -1.21 -8.32
CA ASP A 404 17.33 -1.65 -8.55
C ASP A 404 18.37 -0.58 -8.21
N ALA A 405 19.65 -0.99 -8.19
CA ALA A 405 20.79 -0.10 -8.04
C ALA A 405 20.82 0.98 -9.14
N ASN A 406 21.35 2.17 -8.83
CA ASN A 406 21.59 3.29 -9.75
C ASN A 406 20.35 3.96 -10.38
N GLN A 407 19.22 3.94 -9.66
CA GLN A 407 18.01 4.68 -10.02
C GLN A 407 17.82 5.91 -9.12
N VAL A 408 17.33 7.00 -9.69
CA VAL A 408 16.93 8.21 -8.95
C VAL A 408 15.51 8.60 -9.35
N THR A 409 14.60 8.49 -8.39
CA THR A 409 13.20 8.92 -8.52
C THR A 409 12.97 10.20 -7.73
N LYS A 410 12.53 11.25 -8.41
CA LYS A 410 12.28 12.58 -7.85
C LYS A 410 10.86 13.04 -8.15
N LEU A 411 9.99 13.06 -7.15
CA LEU A 411 8.60 13.45 -7.27
C LEU A 411 8.38 14.75 -6.51
N TYR A 412 8.06 15.83 -7.23
CA TYR A 412 7.92 17.15 -6.64
C TYR A 412 6.56 17.75 -6.99
N ALA A 413 5.87 18.27 -5.96
CA ALA A 413 4.58 18.97 -6.06
C ALA A 413 3.52 18.22 -6.91
N SER A 414 3.64 16.90 -7.04
CA SER A 414 2.86 16.10 -7.99
C SER A 414 1.67 15.45 -7.29
N THR A 415 0.60 15.20 -8.05
CA THR A 415 -0.61 14.54 -7.56
C THR A 415 -0.72 13.15 -8.17
N PHE A 416 -0.90 12.14 -7.34
CA PHE A 416 -1.06 10.74 -7.72
C PHE A 416 -2.41 10.26 -7.23
N SER A 417 -3.20 9.65 -8.10
CA SER A 417 -4.48 9.07 -7.70
C SER A 417 -4.76 7.75 -8.40
N GLU A 418 -5.55 6.90 -7.75
CA GLU A 418 -5.87 5.56 -8.26
C GLU A 418 -4.58 4.77 -8.53
N MET A 419 -3.64 4.80 -7.59
CA MET A 419 -2.35 4.09 -7.68
C MET A 419 -2.44 2.79 -6.88
N LEU A 420 -1.93 1.67 -7.41
CA LEU A 420 -2.03 0.35 -6.76
C LEU A 420 -0.99 0.21 -5.67
N SER A 421 0.21 0.67 -5.95
CA SER A 421 1.34 0.68 -5.03
C SER A 421 2.46 1.53 -5.62
N ALA A 422 3.42 1.89 -4.76
CA ALA A 422 4.73 2.32 -5.21
C ALA A 422 5.80 1.60 -4.41
N ALA A 423 6.84 1.13 -5.11
CA ALA A 423 8.05 0.61 -4.49
C ALA A 423 9.20 1.53 -4.89
N LEU A 424 9.70 2.31 -3.93
CA LEU A 424 10.81 3.23 -4.15
C LEU A 424 12.03 2.65 -3.44
N ALA A 425 13.07 2.24 -4.18
CA ALA A 425 14.29 1.68 -3.59
C ALA A 425 15.29 2.78 -3.21
N TYR A 426 15.83 2.67 -2.01
CA TYR A 426 16.95 3.47 -1.55
C TYR A 426 18.24 2.70 -1.80
N ASN A 427 19.21 3.37 -2.42
CA ASN A 427 20.55 2.82 -2.58
C ASN A 427 21.55 3.71 -1.83
N ALA A 428 22.05 3.22 -0.70
CA ALA A 428 23.21 3.79 -0.01
C ALA A 428 24.44 2.96 -0.35
N VAL A 429 25.49 3.63 -0.83
CA VAL A 429 26.82 3.05 -0.97
C VAL A 429 27.65 3.65 0.17
N SER A 430 27.94 2.85 1.19
CA SER A 430 28.85 3.24 2.28
C SER A 430 30.27 2.89 1.88
N ILE A 431 31.17 3.87 1.92
CA ILE A 431 32.59 3.66 1.65
C ILE A 431 33.37 4.02 2.92
N GLU A 432 34.09 3.03 3.45
CA GLU A 432 35.06 3.28 4.50
C GLU A 432 36.35 3.79 3.85
N LEU A 433 36.72 5.05 4.10
CA LEU A 433 37.98 5.58 3.57
C LEU A 433 39.12 5.08 4.45
N THR A 434 40.01 4.29 3.86
CA THR A 434 41.30 3.93 4.48
C THR A 434 42.28 5.11 4.39
N THR A 435 43.34 5.05 5.21
CA THR A 435 44.37 6.09 5.44
C THR A 435 44.80 6.87 4.17
N ASN A 436 45.00 8.19 4.32
CA ASN A 436 45.54 9.17 3.34
C ASN A 436 44.56 9.92 2.43
N CYS A 437 43.25 9.94 2.73
CA CYS A 437 42.32 10.85 2.03
C CYS A 437 42.52 12.29 2.54
N THR A 438 42.98 13.19 1.67
CA THR A 438 43.17 14.62 2.00
C THR A 438 41.89 15.37 1.65
N THR A 439 41.13 15.80 2.67
CA THR A 439 39.85 16.51 2.46
C THR A 439 39.82 17.90 3.08
N ASN A 440 40.90 18.33 3.76
CA ASN A 440 40.90 19.59 4.48
C ASN A 440 40.90 20.79 3.54
N GLY A 441 39.79 21.53 3.51
CA GLY A 441 39.66 22.77 2.73
C GLY A 441 39.57 22.56 1.22
N THR A 442 39.42 21.31 0.76
CA THR A 442 39.27 20.96 -0.66
C THR A 442 37.91 20.36 -0.93
N VAL A 443 37.38 20.66 -2.12
CA VAL A 443 36.21 19.99 -2.70
C VAL A 443 36.57 18.63 -3.29
N THR A 444 37.83 18.43 -3.68
CA THR A 444 38.28 17.18 -4.29
C THR A 444 38.58 16.13 -3.23
N LEU A 445 37.98 14.96 -3.41
CA LEU A 445 38.30 13.72 -2.70
C LEU A 445 39.24 12.90 -3.59
N VAL A 446 40.49 12.76 -3.14
CA VAL A 446 41.47 11.84 -3.74
C VAL A 446 41.83 10.81 -2.68
N THR A 447 41.78 9.54 -3.06
CA THR A 447 42.01 8.42 -2.16
C THR A 447 43.08 7.51 -2.78
N SER A 448 43.63 6.58 -1.99
CA SER A 448 44.66 5.64 -2.47
C SER A 448 44.06 4.54 -3.37
N ASP A 449 44.91 3.75 -4.04
CA ASP A 449 44.62 2.73 -5.07
C ASP A 449 43.54 1.66 -4.71
N SER A 450 42.97 1.67 -3.50
CA SER A 450 41.90 0.78 -3.05
C SER A 450 40.48 1.36 -3.16
N TYR A 451 40.33 2.55 -3.72
CA TYR A 451 39.03 3.20 -3.92
C TYR A 451 38.52 2.94 -5.33
N ASP A 452 37.24 2.60 -5.39
CA ASP A 452 36.52 2.40 -6.64
C ASP A 452 35.30 3.31 -6.62
N THR A 453 35.28 4.34 -7.48
CA THR A 453 34.06 5.15 -7.71
C THR A 453 32.94 4.34 -8.34
N SER A 454 33.12 3.06 -8.67
CA SER A 454 32.04 2.22 -9.18
C SER A 454 30.87 2.22 -8.21
N GLY A 455 29.74 2.74 -8.68
CA GLY A 455 28.52 2.91 -7.89
C GLY A 455 28.36 4.29 -7.25
N ILE A 456 29.39 5.15 -7.27
CA ILE A 456 29.25 6.58 -6.99
C ILE A 456 28.86 7.29 -8.30
N VAL A 457 27.90 8.22 -8.25
CA VAL A 457 27.59 9.07 -9.42
C VAL A 457 27.43 10.53 -8.98
N ILE A 458 27.46 11.45 -9.96
CA ILE A 458 27.21 12.88 -9.74
C ILE A 458 25.82 13.10 -9.13
N GLY A 459 25.78 13.94 -8.08
CA GLY A 459 24.59 14.30 -7.31
C GLY A 459 24.31 13.42 -6.10
N MET A 460 25.12 12.41 -5.80
CA MET A 460 25.01 11.67 -4.53
C MET A 460 25.28 12.60 -3.35
N LYS A 461 24.43 12.54 -2.32
CA LYS A 461 24.67 13.25 -1.07
C LYS A 461 25.81 12.56 -0.33
N VAL A 462 26.81 13.33 0.06
CA VAL A 462 27.95 12.88 0.86
C VAL A 462 27.67 13.20 2.33
N THR A 463 27.82 12.20 3.19
CA THR A 463 27.74 12.37 4.64
C THR A 463 28.92 11.70 5.31
N GLY A 464 29.45 12.26 6.37
CA GLY A 464 30.58 11.70 7.11
C GLY A 464 31.12 12.71 8.12
N THR A 465 32.09 12.28 8.92
CA THR A 465 32.77 13.17 9.86
C THR A 465 33.46 14.31 9.11
N ASN A 466 33.23 15.55 9.52
CA ASN A 466 33.74 16.77 8.88
C ASN A 466 33.27 17.00 7.43
N ILE A 467 32.12 16.42 7.06
CA ILE A 467 31.41 16.77 5.82
C ILE A 467 30.27 17.70 6.18
N ASP A 468 30.24 18.87 5.56
CA ASP A 468 29.17 19.84 5.80
C ASP A 468 27.81 19.27 5.41
N ALA A 469 26.77 19.71 6.12
CA ALA A 469 25.40 19.32 5.81
C ALA A 469 25.06 19.71 4.36
N ASN A 470 24.36 18.79 3.67
CA ASN A 470 23.97 18.96 2.27
C ASN A 470 25.18 19.18 1.34
N THR A 471 26.20 18.35 1.50
CA THR A 471 27.31 18.20 0.54
C THR A 471 26.93 17.12 -0.47
N TYR A 472 27.28 17.30 -1.74
CA TYR A 472 26.96 16.42 -2.86
C TYR A 472 28.18 16.19 -3.76
N VAL A 473 28.21 15.06 -4.48
CA VAL A 473 29.19 14.81 -5.54
C VAL A 473 28.88 15.72 -6.73
N SER A 474 29.82 16.59 -7.10
CA SER A 474 29.73 17.51 -8.24
C SER A 474 30.33 16.96 -9.55
N SER A 475 31.38 16.13 -9.46
CA SER A 475 32.02 15.47 -10.60
C SER A 475 32.74 14.20 -10.16
N ILE A 476 32.97 13.28 -11.10
CA ILE A 476 33.82 12.09 -10.93
C ILE A 476 34.96 12.22 -11.93
N GLU A 477 36.17 12.35 -11.42
CA GLU A 477 37.36 12.67 -12.23
C GLU A 477 38.09 11.41 -12.69
N SER A 478 38.02 10.34 -11.89
CA SER A 478 38.59 9.03 -12.22
C SER A 478 38.00 7.92 -11.35
N ALA A 479 38.43 6.68 -11.56
CA ALA A 479 38.11 5.56 -10.67
C ALA A 479 38.54 5.79 -9.20
N THR A 480 39.49 6.71 -8.96
CA THR A 480 40.08 7.00 -7.64
C THR A 480 39.83 8.43 -7.13
N SER A 481 39.04 9.24 -7.84
CA SER A 481 38.81 10.63 -7.45
C SER A 481 37.48 11.22 -7.90
N LEU A 482 36.92 12.08 -7.04
CA LEU A 482 35.70 12.86 -7.29
C LEU A 482 35.81 14.26 -6.70
N THR A 483 34.91 15.16 -7.08
CA THR A 483 34.79 16.51 -6.51
C THR A 483 33.42 16.68 -5.86
N MET A 484 33.38 17.22 -4.65
CA MET A 484 32.16 17.60 -3.92
C MET A 484 31.78 19.06 -4.20
N ASP A 485 30.53 19.45 -3.96
CA ASP A 485 30.06 20.84 -4.13
C ASP A 485 30.46 21.77 -2.97
N LYS A 486 30.90 21.20 -1.84
CA LYS A 486 31.41 21.92 -0.66
C LYS A 486 32.71 21.29 -0.18
N ALA A 487 33.61 22.13 0.31
CA ALA A 487 34.85 21.67 0.92
C ALA A 487 34.55 20.94 2.24
N ALA A 488 35.26 19.86 2.52
CA ALA A 488 35.18 19.23 3.84
C ALA A 488 35.90 20.09 4.89
N THR A 489 35.40 20.05 6.13
CA THR A 489 35.78 20.95 7.22
C THR A 489 36.86 20.40 8.15
N GLY A 490 37.45 19.24 7.85
CA GLY A 490 38.50 18.64 8.68
C GLY A 490 39.30 17.54 7.99
N SER A 491 40.46 17.21 8.57
CA SER A 491 41.36 16.11 8.17
C SER A 491 41.39 14.99 9.21
N GLY A 492 41.56 13.73 8.78
CA GLY A 492 41.79 12.59 9.67
C GLY A 492 42.01 11.27 8.91
N SER A 493 42.57 10.26 9.57
CA SER A 493 42.57 8.87 9.10
C SER A 493 41.29 8.16 9.54
N SER A 494 40.80 7.18 8.76
CA SER A 494 39.60 6.37 9.08
C SER A 494 38.28 7.16 9.09
N LEU A 495 38.14 8.15 8.20
CA LEU A 495 36.88 8.87 8.01
C LEU A 495 35.93 8.02 7.14
N THR A 496 34.81 7.56 7.66
CA THR A 496 33.77 6.93 6.82
C THR A 496 32.98 8.00 6.09
N MET A 497 32.90 7.90 4.76
CA MET A 497 31.99 8.72 3.94
C MET A 497 30.92 7.83 3.32
N THR A 498 29.68 8.19 3.54
CA THR A 498 28.53 7.53 2.93
C THR A 498 28.04 8.37 1.77
N PHE A 499 27.94 7.73 0.61
CA PHE A 499 27.37 8.33 -0.59
C PHE A 499 25.97 7.77 -0.79
N THR A 500 24.96 8.65 -0.81
CA THR A 500 23.56 8.24 -0.88
C THR A 500 22.89 8.83 -2.10
N HIS A 501 22.21 7.98 -2.86
CA HIS A 501 21.14 8.43 -3.73
C HIS A 501 19.85 8.41 -2.96
N ASN A 502 19.26 9.60 -2.82
CA ASN A 502 17.98 9.74 -2.17
C ASN A 502 16.95 9.86 -3.28
N ASN A 503 16.09 8.84 -3.40
CA ASN A 503 14.77 9.12 -3.96
C ASN A 503 14.12 10.19 -3.09
N GLU A 504 13.38 11.08 -3.73
CA GLU A 504 12.73 12.20 -3.04
C GLU A 504 11.27 12.28 -3.47
N ILE A 505 10.40 12.42 -2.49
CA ILE A 505 9.01 12.79 -2.66
C ILE A 505 8.81 14.04 -1.83
N ARG A 506 8.55 15.18 -2.47
CA ARG A 506 8.32 16.45 -1.76
C ARG A 506 7.06 17.12 -2.25
N GLY A 507 6.22 17.58 -1.34
CA GLY A 507 5.01 18.34 -1.68
C GLY A 507 3.98 17.54 -2.48
N CYS A 508 4.08 16.21 -2.52
CA CYS A 508 3.20 15.39 -3.36
C CYS A 508 1.90 15.04 -2.63
N THR A 509 0.84 14.83 -3.41
CA THR A 509 -0.45 14.36 -2.88
C THR A 509 -0.78 12.99 -3.46
N PHE A 510 -1.00 12.00 -2.61
CA PHE A 510 -1.45 10.65 -2.97
C PHE A 510 -2.89 10.48 -2.52
N SER A 511 -3.80 10.18 -3.45
CA SER A 511 -5.24 10.08 -3.20
C SER A 511 -5.80 8.74 -3.66
N ASN A 512 -6.44 7.98 -2.78
CA ASN A 512 -6.96 6.64 -3.08
C ASN A 512 -5.86 5.75 -3.71
N PHE A 513 -4.85 5.45 -2.90
CA PHE A 513 -3.62 4.81 -3.33
C PHE A 513 -3.38 3.55 -2.48
N GLY A 514 -2.64 2.58 -3.03
CA GLY A 514 -2.14 1.48 -2.22
C GLY A 514 -0.76 1.76 -1.64
N THR A 515 -0.13 0.74 -1.06
CA THR A 515 1.04 0.91 -0.21
C THR A 515 2.20 1.56 -0.95
N ILE A 516 2.87 2.49 -0.27
CA ILE A 516 4.16 3.02 -0.67
C ILE A 516 5.23 2.44 0.26
N THR A 517 6.11 1.62 -0.30
CA THR A 517 7.31 1.14 0.41
C THR A 517 8.38 2.19 0.26
N THR A 518 8.79 2.81 1.36
CA THR A 518 9.66 4.00 1.31
C THR A 518 11.13 3.65 1.09
N ASN A 519 11.56 2.49 1.60
CA ASN A 519 12.93 1.98 1.70
C ASN A 519 14.03 2.97 2.12
N GLY A 520 13.73 4.16 2.65
CA GLY A 520 14.71 5.22 2.92
C GLY A 520 14.62 6.43 2.00
N CYS A 521 13.61 6.51 1.13
CA CYS A 521 13.25 7.72 0.39
C CYS A 521 13.07 8.94 1.31
N VAL A 522 13.45 10.14 0.87
CA VAL A 522 13.07 11.37 1.57
C VAL A 522 11.61 11.67 1.24
N ILE A 523 10.76 11.77 2.24
CA ILE A 523 9.35 12.14 2.09
C ILE A 523 9.10 13.39 2.93
N ASP A 524 8.85 14.51 2.28
CA ASP A 524 8.64 15.78 2.98
C ASP A 524 7.42 16.53 2.46
N SER A 525 6.65 17.12 3.36
CA SER A 525 5.53 17.98 3.00
C SER A 525 4.48 17.29 2.10
N CYS A 526 4.34 15.96 2.22
CA CYS A 526 3.44 15.17 1.38
C CYS A 526 2.07 14.99 2.04
N THR A 527 1.04 14.72 1.24
CA THR A 527 -0.31 14.36 1.71
C THR A 527 -0.67 12.97 1.22
N PHE A 528 -0.97 12.07 2.16
CA PHE A 528 -1.45 10.72 1.93
C PHE A 528 -2.91 10.68 2.39
N GLN A 529 -3.84 10.52 1.45
CA GLN A 529 -5.27 10.60 1.76
C GLN A 529 -6.12 9.55 1.04
N ASP A 530 -7.13 9.06 1.75
CA ASP A 530 -8.24 8.32 1.15
C ASP A 530 -9.49 9.20 1.12
N VAL A 531 -10.00 9.45 -0.09
CA VAL A 531 -11.05 10.47 -0.34
C VAL A 531 -12.41 9.81 -0.59
N LYS A 532 -12.48 8.49 -0.84
CA LYS A 532 -13.75 7.79 -1.09
C LYS A 532 -14.40 7.29 0.22
N THR A 533 -15.70 7.50 0.34
CA THR A 533 -16.53 7.21 1.54
C THR A 533 -17.15 5.80 1.56
N GLY A 534 -16.94 4.99 0.52
CA GLY A 534 -17.19 3.54 0.52
C GLY A 534 -15.89 2.78 0.78
N ALA A 535 -15.98 1.52 1.25
CA ALA A 535 -14.86 0.68 1.70
C ALA A 535 -13.52 1.06 1.05
N PRO A 536 -12.48 1.41 1.84
CA PRO A 536 -11.29 2.06 1.32
C PRO A 536 -10.73 1.24 0.15
N ILE A 537 -10.45 1.90 -0.97
CA ILE A 537 -9.64 1.31 -2.06
C ILE A 537 -8.20 1.09 -1.57
N SER A 538 -7.85 1.65 -0.41
CA SER A 538 -6.49 1.76 0.10
C SER A 538 -5.92 0.39 0.42
N ALA A 539 -4.61 0.28 0.20
CA ALA A 539 -3.87 -0.80 0.81
C ALA A 539 -4.07 -0.82 2.33
N THR A 540 -3.74 -1.95 2.94
CA THR A 540 -3.81 -2.13 4.39
C THR A 540 -3.10 -1.01 5.15
N TYR A 541 -2.06 -0.39 4.58
CA TYR A 541 -1.32 0.73 5.14
C TYR A 541 -0.80 1.70 4.05
N ALA A 542 -0.66 2.99 4.38
CA ALA A 542 -0.13 4.02 3.46
C ALA A 542 1.39 3.88 3.27
N LEU A 543 2.18 3.89 4.35
CA LEU A 543 3.64 3.73 4.30
C LEU A 543 4.12 2.50 5.09
N ILE A 544 5.15 1.82 4.58
CA ILE A 544 5.98 0.87 5.36
C ILE A 544 7.31 1.54 5.69
N VAL A 545 7.64 1.58 6.98
CA VAL A 545 8.91 2.08 7.53
C VAL A 545 9.67 0.95 8.20
N ASN A 546 10.87 0.68 7.70
CA ASN A 546 11.70 -0.45 8.10
C ASN A 546 12.75 -0.10 9.16
N SER A 547 13.04 1.19 9.40
CA SER A 547 14.05 1.59 10.38
C SER A 547 13.82 2.99 10.96
N THR A 548 14.49 3.27 12.09
CA THR A 548 14.49 4.61 12.71
C THR A 548 15.13 5.67 11.82
N THR A 549 16.14 5.30 11.04
CA THR A 549 16.83 6.18 10.07
C THR A 549 15.87 6.59 8.94
N GLU A 550 15.08 5.65 8.46
CA GLU A 550 14.07 5.90 7.43
C GLU A 550 12.98 6.85 7.93
N MET A 551 12.48 6.66 9.15
CA MET A 551 11.49 7.58 9.73
C MET A 551 12.02 9.01 9.89
N GLY A 552 13.31 9.17 10.21
CA GLY A 552 13.95 10.48 10.28
C GLY A 552 13.95 11.26 8.95
N ARG A 553 13.59 10.61 7.84
CA ARG A 553 13.51 11.18 6.49
C ARG A 553 12.06 11.37 6.02
N ILE A 554 11.08 11.05 6.87
CA ILE A 554 9.65 11.24 6.64
C ILE A 554 9.19 12.39 7.55
N THR A 555 9.01 13.57 6.97
CA THR A 555 8.74 14.81 7.72
C THR A 555 7.58 15.60 7.14
N ASN A 556 6.96 16.44 7.98
CA ASN A 556 5.96 17.44 7.58
C ASN A 556 4.78 16.86 6.75
N SER A 557 4.52 15.57 6.85
CA SER A 557 3.59 14.87 5.97
C SER A 557 2.24 14.62 6.65
N LYS A 558 1.17 14.61 5.86
CA LYS A 558 -0.21 14.47 6.34
C LYS A 558 -0.77 13.11 5.98
N PHE A 559 -1.43 12.46 6.92
CA PHE A 559 -2.11 11.18 6.76
C PHE A 559 -3.59 11.33 7.11
N ILE A 560 -4.46 11.24 6.10
CA ILE A 560 -5.87 11.61 6.21
C ILE A 560 -6.76 10.45 5.77
N ASN A 561 -7.65 10.02 6.67
CA ASN A 561 -8.62 8.94 6.43
C ASN A 561 -8.00 7.59 5.99
N CYS A 562 -6.71 7.38 6.24
CA CYS A 562 -6.05 6.12 5.91
C CYS A 562 -6.59 4.99 6.81
N ASN A 563 -6.70 3.77 6.26
CA ASN A 563 -6.99 2.60 7.10
C ASN A 563 -5.90 2.43 8.16
N ARG A 564 -4.64 2.36 7.73
CA ARG A 564 -3.47 2.44 8.60
C ARG A 564 -2.47 3.41 7.99
N ALA A 565 -2.03 4.43 8.72
CA ALA A 565 -1.15 5.43 8.12
C ALA A 565 0.30 4.92 7.99
N ILE A 566 1.01 4.70 9.10
CA ILE A 566 2.41 4.22 9.05
C ILE A 566 2.54 2.85 9.70
N LYS A 567 3.11 1.88 8.97
CA LYS A 567 3.51 0.58 9.51
C LYS A 567 5.00 0.57 9.84
N ILE A 568 5.34 0.27 11.08
CA ILE A 568 6.71 0.09 11.58
C ILE A 568 7.01 -1.39 11.68
N THR A 569 8.06 -1.87 11.01
CA THR A 569 8.38 -3.31 10.96
C THR A 569 9.55 -3.72 11.87
N THR A 570 10.25 -2.74 12.45
CA THR A 570 11.45 -3.00 13.26
C THR A 570 11.38 -2.24 14.58
N ALA A 571 11.82 -2.86 15.67
CA ALA A 571 11.90 -2.23 16.98
C ALA A 571 12.89 -1.05 16.96
N GLY A 572 12.70 -0.06 17.82
CA GLY A 572 13.61 1.08 17.93
C GLY A 572 12.93 2.35 18.41
N ASP A 573 13.73 3.42 18.47
CA ASP A 573 13.29 4.75 18.88
C ASP A 573 13.12 5.64 17.63
N TYR A 574 11.87 5.96 17.32
CA TYR A 574 11.42 6.70 16.15
C TYR A 574 11.09 8.14 16.55
N THR A 575 11.54 9.11 15.75
CA THR A 575 11.13 10.52 15.93
C THR A 575 10.26 10.95 14.77
N PHE A 576 9.05 11.43 15.08
CA PHE A 576 8.11 11.94 14.09
C PHE A 576 8.21 13.47 14.10
N THR A 577 8.54 14.08 12.97
CA THR A 577 8.77 15.52 12.87
C THR A 577 7.77 16.16 11.92
N GLY A 578 6.81 16.92 12.46
CA GLY A 578 5.76 17.60 11.67
C GLY A 578 4.74 16.68 11.00
N ASN A 579 4.71 15.38 11.33
CA ASN A 579 3.81 14.43 10.68
C ASN A 579 2.42 14.46 11.35
N THR A 580 1.39 14.79 10.58
CA THR A 580 0.03 14.95 11.09
C THR A 580 -0.92 13.85 10.64
N PHE A 581 -1.81 13.43 11.53
CA PHE A 581 -2.75 12.32 11.37
C PHE A 581 -4.17 12.80 11.67
N SER A 582 -5.15 12.45 10.83
CA SER A 582 -6.56 12.81 11.01
C SER A 582 -7.49 11.83 10.31
N GLY A 583 -8.59 11.44 10.97
CA GLY A 583 -9.61 10.57 10.37
C GLY A 583 -9.19 9.11 10.12
N ASN A 584 -7.96 8.73 10.46
CA ASN A 584 -7.45 7.37 10.24
C ASN A 584 -8.13 6.35 11.16
N THR A 585 -8.21 5.08 10.72
CA THR A 585 -8.60 3.98 11.63
C THR A 585 -7.48 3.73 12.63
N TYR A 586 -6.23 3.63 12.14
CA TYR A 586 -5.01 3.59 12.93
C TYR A 586 -3.97 4.55 12.37
N ASP A 587 -3.37 5.36 13.23
CA ASP A 587 -2.26 6.25 12.87
C ASP A 587 -0.98 5.44 12.71
N ILE A 588 -0.76 4.47 13.61
CA ILE A 588 0.44 3.64 13.63
C ILE A 588 0.05 2.17 13.71
N GLU A 589 0.68 1.36 12.87
CA GLU A 589 0.76 -0.09 13.04
C GLU A 589 2.18 -0.47 13.46
N ASN A 590 2.33 -1.17 14.58
CA ASN A 590 3.57 -1.85 14.92
C ASN A 590 3.46 -3.33 14.56
N SER A 591 4.28 -3.71 13.58
CA SER A 591 4.54 -5.10 13.22
C SER A 591 6.01 -5.46 13.44
N ALA A 592 6.73 -4.74 14.29
CA ALA A 592 8.00 -5.22 14.80
C ALA A 592 7.76 -6.53 15.55
N ALA A 593 8.62 -7.52 15.31
CA ALA A 593 8.59 -8.74 16.07
C ALA A 593 8.90 -8.42 17.55
N GLY A 594 7.87 -8.44 18.39
CA GLY A 594 8.02 -8.91 19.76
C GLY A 594 8.04 -10.45 19.68
N ALA A 595 8.66 -11.20 20.53
CA ALA A 595 9.26 -10.89 21.79
C ALA A 595 10.15 -12.08 22.12
N ASN A 596 11.33 -11.82 22.67
CA ASN A 596 12.06 -12.86 23.36
C ASN A 596 11.16 -13.35 24.51
N VAL A 597 11.02 -14.67 24.63
CA VAL A 597 10.39 -15.24 25.82
C VAL A 597 11.41 -15.14 26.94
N THR A 598 11.22 -14.17 27.83
CA THR A 598 12.08 -13.96 29.00
C THR A 598 11.90 -15.10 29.98
N ASP A 599 10.64 -15.47 30.24
CA ASP A 599 10.29 -16.60 31.07
C ASP A 599 8.91 -17.14 30.68
N ILE A 600 8.68 -18.42 30.95
CA ILE A 600 7.50 -19.16 30.51
C ILE A 600 7.20 -20.33 31.43
N TYR A 601 5.91 -20.52 31.68
CA TYR A 601 5.37 -21.82 32.07
C TYR A 601 4.17 -22.12 31.17
N SER A 602 4.35 -23.07 30.25
CA SER A 602 3.45 -23.35 29.13
C SER A 602 2.06 -23.76 29.59
N GLU A 603 1.02 -23.38 28.83
CA GLU A 603 -0.36 -23.82 29.12
C GLU A 603 -0.53 -25.35 29.06
N SER A 604 0.38 -26.06 28.40
CA SER A 604 0.42 -27.53 28.37
C SER A 604 0.58 -28.17 29.75
N ASN A 605 1.10 -27.42 30.73
CA ASN A 605 1.27 -27.87 32.10
C ASN A 605 -0.01 -27.71 32.94
N SER A 606 -1.05 -27.04 32.41
CA SER A 606 -2.26 -26.75 33.16
C SER A 606 -3.03 -28.03 33.50
N ASP A 607 -3.23 -28.29 34.80
CA ASP A 607 -4.03 -29.41 35.34
C ASP A 607 -5.24 -28.93 36.18
N GLY A 608 -5.35 -27.61 36.38
CA GLY A 608 -6.44 -27.00 37.12
C GLY A 608 -6.48 -25.49 36.94
N THR A 609 -7.32 -24.83 37.74
CA THR A 609 -7.44 -23.38 37.75
C THR A 609 -7.43 -22.78 39.15
N ILE A 610 -7.06 -21.50 39.24
CA ILE A 610 -7.27 -20.63 40.40
C ILE A 610 -8.34 -19.61 40.02
N ALA A 611 -9.43 -19.54 40.79
CA ALA A 611 -10.52 -18.62 40.53
C ALA A 611 -10.27 -17.26 41.20
N LEU A 612 -10.23 -16.19 40.41
CA LEU A 612 -10.19 -14.81 40.87
C LEU A 612 -11.61 -14.27 41.06
N ASN A 613 -11.89 -13.71 42.24
CA ASN A 613 -13.18 -13.19 42.69
C ASN A 613 -13.01 -12.05 43.71
N ASP A 614 -13.99 -11.85 44.59
CA ASP A 614 -13.99 -10.84 45.67
C ASP A 614 -13.10 -11.20 46.87
N SER A 615 -12.65 -12.44 46.98
CA SER A 615 -11.78 -12.93 48.06
C SER A 615 -10.34 -13.13 47.58
N THR A 616 -10.16 -14.01 46.60
CA THR A 616 -8.86 -14.20 45.92
C THR A 616 -8.84 -13.27 44.72
N ILE A 617 -8.12 -12.15 44.83
CA ILE A 617 -8.16 -11.08 43.82
C ILE A 617 -6.94 -11.09 42.90
N GLY A 618 -5.98 -11.98 43.12
CA GLY A 618 -4.82 -12.07 42.24
C GLY A 618 -4.02 -13.37 42.35
N VAL A 619 -3.31 -13.67 41.27
CA VAL A 619 -2.34 -14.77 41.14
C VAL A 619 -1.05 -14.18 40.59
N SER A 620 0.08 -14.77 40.96
CA SER A 620 1.39 -14.31 40.50
C SER A 620 2.32 -15.46 40.17
N GLN A 621 3.37 -15.15 39.41
CA GLN A 621 4.51 -16.02 39.19
C GLN A 621 5.78 -15.19 39.21
N SER A 622 6.81 -15.67 39.91
CA SER A 622 8.13 -15.04 39.88
C SER A 622 8.94 -15.50 38.67
N PHE A 623 9.81 -14.61 38.18
CA PHE A 623 10.62 -14.85 36.99
C PHE A 623 11.95 -14.10 37.05
N THR A 624 12.87 -14.41 36.13
CA THR A 624 14.18 -13.75 36.01
C THR A 624 14.21 -12.78 34.83
N GLY A 625 14.65 -11.53 35.03
CA GLY A 625 14.85 -10.56 33.96
C GLY A 625 16.02 -10.90 33.05
N ASP A 626 15.95 -10.48 31.79
CA ASP A 626 16.88 -10.81 30.71
C ASP A 626 17.70 -9.62 30.18
N GLY A 627 17.51 -8.43 30.73
CA GLY A 627 18.15 -7.19 30.30
C GLY A 627 17.35 -6.38 29.27
N ASN A 628 16.21 -6.87 28.80
CA ASN A 628 15.41 -6.24 27.75
C ASN A 628 14.19 -5.48 28.31
N LYS A 629 13.58 -4.61 27.49
CA LYS A 629 12.34 -3.91 27.84
C LYS A 629 11.15 -4.86 27.85
N LEU A 630 10.36 -4.83 28.92
CA LEU A 630 9.10 -5.55 29.08
C LEU A 630 8.11 -5.16 27.99
N ALA A 631 7.60 -6.15 27.25
CA ALA A 631 6.63 -5.92 26.18
C ALA A 631 5.21 -6.26 26.63
N ASN A 632 5.00 -7.51 27.04
CA ASN A 632 3.71 -8.02 27.49
C ASN A 632 3.85 -9.18 28.47
N ALA A 633 2.76 -9.46 29.19
CA ALA A 633 2.57 -10.69 29.94
C ALA A 633 1.36 -11.44 29.37
N VAL A 634 1.41 -12.75 29.38
CA VAL A 634 0.30 -13.60 28.92
C VAL A 634 -0.07 -14.55 30.04
N PHE A 635 -1.38 -14.74 30.27
CA PHE A 635 -1.91 -15.73 31.21
C PHE A 635 -2.91 -16.62 30.50
N TYR A 636 -3.00 -17.89 30.92
CA TYR A 636 -3.99 -18.83 30.40
C TYR A 636 -5.31 -18.66 31.16
N LEU A 637 -6.28 -17.97 30.55
CA LEU A 637 -7.48 -17.48 31.25
C LEU A 637 -8.78 -18.05 30.68
N SER A 638 -9.77 -18.24 31.54
CA SER A 638 -11.18 -18.46 31.18
C SER A 638 -12.09 -17.67 32.11
N LYS A 639 -13.40 -17.75 31.89
CA LYS A 639 -14.40 -17.21 32.81
C LYS A 639 -15.44 -18.26 33.21
N THR A 640 -15.96 -18.11 34.43
CA THR A 640 -17.17 -18.81 34.90
C THR A 640 -18.32 -17.84 34.95
N ASN A 641 -19.45 -18.16 34.31
CA ASN A 641 -20.63 -17.30 34.22
C ASN A 641 -20.35 -15.93 33.57
N ALA A 642 -20.72 -14.82 34.23
CA ALA A 642 -20.72 -13.48 33.64
C ALA A 642 -19.97 -12.46 34.54
N PRO A 643 -18.66 -12.65 34.79
CA PRO A 643 -17.84 -11.63 35.44
C PRO A 643 -17.82 -10.34 34.61
N SER A 644 -17.66 -9.20 35.28
CA SER A 644 -17.66 -7.87 34.67
C SER A 644 -16.47 -7.04 35.18
N GLY A 645 -16.15 -5.96 34.47
CA GLY A 645 -15.00 -5.11 34.83
C GLY A 645 -13.72 -5.53 34.12
N ASN A 646 -12.58 -5.19 34.71
CA ASN A 646 -11.29 -5.32 34.05
C ASN A 646 -10.32 -6.15 34.89
N ALA A 647 -9.57 -7.03 34.22
CA ALA A 647 -8.38 -7.63 34.78
C ALA A 647 -7.14 -6.82 34.35
N VAL A 648 -6.10 -6.82 35.17
CA VAL A 648 -4.85 -6.10 34.91
C VAL A 648 -3.65 -6.95 35.29
N ALA A 649 -2.60 -6.92 34.48
CA ALA A 649 -1.33 -7.51 34.84
C ALA A 649 -0.38 -6.45 35.41
N LYS A 650 0.42 -6.82 36.40
CA LYS A 650 1.41 -5.93 37.01
C LYS A 650 2.74 -6.65 37.18
N VAL A 651 3.84 -5.88 37.21
CA VAL A 651 5.17 -6.38 37.55
C VAL A 651 5.67 -5.67 38.79
N TYR A 652 6.17 -6.43 39.76
CA TYR A 652 6.70 -5.95 41.03
C TYR A 652 8.16 -6.38 41.23
N ALA A 653 8.83 -5.71 42.16
CA ALA A 653 10.07 -6.22 42.72
C ALA A 653 9.81 -7.55 43.45
N HIS A 654 10.80 -8.45 43.43
CA HIS A 654 10.76 -9.73 44.13
C HIS A 654 11.22 -9.58 45.59
N SER A 655 10.61 -10.39 46.47
CA SER A 655 11.06 -10.62 47.84
C SER A 655 10.93 -12.11 48.21
N GLY A 656 11.55 -12.50 49.33
CA GLY A 656 11.63 -13.90 49.75
C GLY A 656 12.73 -14.68 49.00
N THR A 657 12.59 -16.00 48.93
CA THR A 657 13.54 -16.88 48.25
C THR A 657 12.96 -17.29 46.91
N PHE A 658 13.68 -17.01 45.81
CA PHE A 658 13.28 -17.43 44.47
C PHE A 658 13.01 -18.95 44.42
N ALA A 659 12.00 -19.36 43.65
CA ALA A 659 11.50 -20.73 43.54
C ALA A 659 10.80 -21.34 44.77
N SER A 660 10.72 -20.68 45.94
CA SER A 660 10.11 -21.30 47.14
C SER A 660 9.22 -20.39 47.98
N SER A 661 9.55 -19.10 48.08
CA SER A 661 8.79 -18.13 48.88
C SER A 661 8.68 -16.77 48.21
N SER A 662 8.64 -16.75 46.88
CA SER A 662 8.61 -15.51 46.10
C SER A 662 7.33 -14.73 46.32
N LEU A 663 7.47 -13.46 46.71
CA LEU A 663 6.35 -12.56 46.93
C LEU A 663 6.57 -11.22 46.21
N PRO A 664 5.52 -10.63 45.61
CA PRO A 664 5.55 -9.23 45.19
C PRO A 664 5.86 -8.30 46.37
N THR A 665 6.71 -7.30 46.17
CA THR A 665 6.98 -6.27 47.17
C THR A 665 7.02 -4.86 46.57
N GLY A 666 6.73 -3.86 47.40
CA GLY A 666 6.72 -2.46 47.02
C GLY A 666 5.56 -2.07 46.10
N THR A 667 5.69 -0.92 45.46
CA THR A 667 4.77 -0.46 44.41
C THR A 667 4.99 -1.24 43.12
N ALA A 668 3.95 -1.40 42.31
CA ALA A 668 4.09 -1.98 40.98
C ALA A 668 5.10 -1.17 40.15
N LEU A 669 6.09 -1.84 39.59
CA LEU A 669 7.09 -1.26 38.70
C LEU A 669 6.51 -0.99 37.32
N ALA A 670 5.54 -1.81 36.90
CA ALA A 670 4.81 -1.68 35.65
C ALA A 670 3.37 -2.17 35.82
N THR A 671 2.43 -1.56 35.10
CA THR A 671 1.01 -1.94 35.07
C THR A 671 0.54 -1.99 33.61
N SER A 672 -0.14 -3.05 33.23
CA SER A 672 -0.62 -3.25 31.86
C SER A 672 -1.85 -2.39 31.55
N ARG A 673 -2.28 -2.37 30.29
CA ARG A 673 -3.67 -2.04 29.95
C ARG A 673 -4.65 -2.97 30.65
N ASN A 674 -5.83 -2.42 30.90
CA ASN A 674 -6.99 -3.18 31.34
C ASN A 674 -7.47 -4.10 30.21
N VAL A 675 -7.79 -5.35 30.56
CA VAL A 675 -8.50 -6.29 29.69
C VAL A 675 -9.93 -6.43 30.23
N ASP A 676 -10.92 -6.13 29.40
CA ASP A 676 -12.33 -6.35 29.74
C ASP A 676 -12.62 -7.85 29.85
N VAL A 677 -12.97 -8.32 31.06
CA VAL A 677 -13.15 -9.74 31.35
C VAL A 677 -14.40 -10.31 30.69
N THR A 678 -15.32 -9.47 30.23
CA THR A 678 -16.51 -9.91 29.50
C THR A 678 -16.15 -10.54 28.15
N ALA A 679 -14.99 -10.19 27.59
CA ALA A 679 -14.47 -10.75 26.33
C ALA A 679 -13.86 -12.15 26.47
N LEU A 680 -13.59 -12.63 27.70
CA LEU A 680 -13.03 -13.96 27.93
C LEU A 680 -14.03 -15.07 27.55
N THR A 681 -13.53 -16.26 27.24
CA THR A 681 -14.34 -17.45 26.90
C THR A 681 -14.53 -18.37 28.11
N GLY A 682 -15.52 -19.27 28.04
CA GLY A 682 -15.73 -20.30 29.07
C GLY A 682 -14.63 -21.37 29.10
N SER A 683 -13.87 -21.52 28.02
CA SER A 683 -12.68 -22.37 27.94
C SER A 683 -11.39 -21.56 28.13
N LEU A 684 -10.35 -22.20 28.67
CA LEU A 684 -9.05 -21.57 28.86
C LEU A 684 -8.43 -21.19 27.50
N ALA A 685 -7.93 -19.97 27.41
CA ALA A 685 -7.24 -19.42 26.26
C ALA A 685 -6.16 -18.43 26.70
N LEU A 686 -5.06 -18.35 25.94
CA LEU A 686 -4.00 -17.38 26.23
C LEU A 686 -4.51 -15.95 26.02
N THR A 687 -4.42 -15.13 27.06
CA THR A 687 -4.85 -13.72 27.07
C THR A 687 -3.65 -12.82 27.34
N THR A 688 -3.45 -11.80 26.48
CA THR A 688 -2.27 -10.94 26.50
C THR A 688 -2.54 -9.58 27.16
N PHE A 689 -1.60 -9.13 27.99
CA PHE A 689 -1.61 -7.86 28.71
C PHE A 689 -0.40 -7.00 28.31
N TYR A 690 -0.63 -5.84 27.71
CA TYR A 690 0.42 -4.97 27.15
C TYR A 690 0.86 -3.87 28.13
N PHE A 691 2.17 -3.59 28.20
CA PHE A 691 2.76 -2.59 29.10
C PHE A 691 3.28 -1.29 28.40
N GLY A 692 3.37 -1.22 27.07
CA GLY A 692 4.08 -0.10 26.41
C GLY A 692 3.32 1.20 26.21
N ASP A 693 2.02 1.15 25.98
CA ASP A 693 1.25 2.31 25.48
C ASP A 693 0.89 3.36 26.55
N GLN A 694 1.22 3.07 27.82
CA GLN A 694 1.18 4.01 28.94
C GLN A 694 2.57 4.35 29.48
N GLY A 695 3.64 4.00 28.76
CA GLY A 695 5.02 4.21 29.23
C GLY A 695 5.48 3.26 30.34
N GLN A 696 4.82 2.10 30.50
CA GLN A 696 5.07 1.14 31.58
C GLN A 696 6.00 -0.02 31.14
N ASN A 697 6.70 0.11 30.01
CA ASN A 697 7.65 -0.86 29.47
C ASN A 697 9.05 -0.72 30.12
N ILE A 698 9.15 -1.12 31.38
CA ILE A 698 10.40 -1.10 32.14
C ILE A 698 11.47 -2.02 31.54
N THR A 699 12.75 -1.66 31.67
CA THR A 699 13.86 -2.59 31.42
C THR A 699 13.96 -3.59 32.57
N LEU A 700 13.88 -4.88 32.27
CA LEU A 700 14.03 -5.95 33.25
C LEU A 700 15.52 -6.24 33.40
N THR A 701 16.17 -5.71 34.44
CA THR A 701 17.62 -5.86 34.64
C THR A 701 18.03 -7.33 34.59
N ASN A 702 19.03 -7.66 33.76
CA ASN A 702 19.47 -9.04 33.54
C ASN A 702 19.82 -9.73 34.87
N GLY A 703 19.29 -10.94 35.09
CA GLY A 703 19.49 -11.75 36.29
C GLY A 703 18.66 -11.34 37.51
N THR A 704 18.07 -10.13 37.52
CA THR A 704 17.23 -9.64 38.62
C THR A 704 15.91 -10.40 38.68
N LYS A 705 15.41 -10.68 39.89
CA LYS A 705 14.15 -11.39 40.08
C LYS A 705 12.99 -10.41 40.16
N TYR A 706 11.89 -10.77 39.51
CA TYR A 706 10.67 -10.00 39.46
C TYR A 706 9.47 -10.91 39.74
N VAL A 707 8.30 -10.31 39.96
CA VAL A 707 7.04 -11.04 40.08
C VAL A 707 6.02 -10.43 39.13
N VAL A 708 5.45 -11.24 38.23
CA VAL A 708 4.33 -10.84 37.38
C VAL A 708 3.02 -11.32 38.02
N THR A 709 2.01 -10.46 38.03
CA THR A 709 0.70 -10.74 38.61
C THR A 709 -0.41 -10.57 37.59
N ILE A 710 -1.51 -11.29 37.79
CA ILE A 710 -2.82 -10.99 37.20
C ILE A 710 -3.77 -10.68 38.36
N GLU A 711 -4.43 -9.52 38.32
CA GLU A 711 -5.28 -9.02 39.38
C GLU A 711 -6.68 -8.70 38.84
N TYR A 712 -7.71 -9.17 39.55
CA TYR A 712 -9.12 -8.97 39.26
C TYR A 712 -9.95 -9.10 40.56
N SER A 713 -10.69 -8.06 40.92
CA SER A 713 -11.43 -7.99 42.20
C SER A 713 -12.94 -7.74 42.04
N SER A 714 -13.45 -7.63 40.82
CA SER A 714 -14.88 -7.33 40.55
C SER A 714 -15.76 -8.58 40.44
N GLY A 715 -15.21 -9.76 40.71
CA GLY A 715 -15.92 -11.03 40.67
C GLY A 715 -16.72 -11.31 41.94
N THR A 716 -17.40 -12.46 41.93
CA THR A 716 -18.04 -13.05 43.10
C THR A 716 -17.66 -14.52 43.17
N SER A 717 -18.04 -15.21 44.25
CA SER A 717 -17.88 -16.68 44.36
C SER A 717 -18.48 -17.48 43.18
N SER A 718 -19.43 -16.91 42.43
CA SER A 718 -20.05 -17.51 41.26
C SER A 718 -19.63 -16.89 39.92
N ASN A 719 -19.06 -15.69 39.89
CA ASN A 719 -18.61 -15.01 38.67
C ASN A 719 -17.10 -14.77 38.75
N THR A 720 -16.32 -15.67 38.15
CA THR A 720 -14.87 -15.72 38.35
C THR A 720 -14.11 -15.59 37.04
N VAL A 721 -12.91 -15.01 37.12
CA VAL A 721 -11.87 -15.16 36.09
C VAL A 721 -10.96 -16.30 36.55
N ASN A 722 -10.79 -17.33 35.73
CA ASN A 722 -10.01 -18.50 36.12
C ASN A 722 -8.64 -18.45 35.47
N VAL A 723 -7.59 -18.64 36.26
CA VAL A 723 -6.19 -18.68 35.82
C VAL A 723 -5.73 -20.13 35.78
N GLY A 724 -5.26 -20.60 34.62
CA GLY A 724 -4.67 -21.93 34.47
C GLY A 724 -3.45 -22.10 35.37
N ARG A 725 -3.39 -23.24 36.06
CA ARG A 725 -2.29 -23.60 36.96
C ARG A 725 -1.89 -25.06 36.79
N ASP A 726 -0.70 -25.38 37.26
CA ASP A 726 -0.24 -26.72 37.55
C ASP A 726 -0.13 -26.89 39.08
N ALA A 727 -0.84 -27.87 39.64
CA ALA A 727 -0.79 -28.21 41.06
C ALA A 727 -0.24 -29.63 41.33
N SER A 728 0.04 -30.41 40.28
CA SER A 728 0.53 -31.79 40.41
C SER A 728 2.02 -31.94 40.10
N SER A 729 2.58 -31.05 39.28
CA SER A 729 3.97 -31.08 38.81
C SER A 729 4.60 -29.69 38.62
N ALA A 730 4.38 -28.80 39.59
CA ALA A 730 4.95 -27.44 39.61
C ALA A 730 6.49 -27.45 39.43
N THR A 731 6.94 -27.11 38.22
CA THR A 731 8.35 -27.18 37.79
C THR A 731 8.85 -25.87 37.17
N ALA A 732 8.09 -24.78 37.29
CA ALA A 732 8.58 -23.47 36.86
C ALA A 732 9.83 -23.09 37.68
N ALA A 733 10.71 -22.29 37.09
CA ALA A 733 11.92 -21.84 37.78
C ALA A 733 11.61 -20.92 38.98
N GLY A 734 10.54 -20.12 38.87
CA GLY A 734 10.01 -19.33 39.97
C GLY A 734 8.93 -20.05 40.78
N SER A 735 8.32 -19.37 41.73
CA SER A 735 7.16 -19.84 42.49
C SER A 735 5.93 -18.94 42.34
N CYS A 736 4.75 -19.54 42.45
CA CYS A 736 3.45 -18.86 42.49
C CYS A 736 3.13 -18.27 43.88
N ALA A 737 2.28 -17.24 43.88
CA ALA A 737 1.63 -16.72 45.08
C ALA A 737 0.22 -16.21 44.75
N THR A 738 -0.68 -16.20 45.74
CA THR A 738 -2.05 -15.68 45.62
C THR A 738 -2.25 -14.43 46.47
N LEU A 739 -3.09 -13.52 45.98
CA LEU A 739 -3.49 -12.30 46.69
C LEU A 739 -4.89 -12.49 47.25
N VAL A 740 -4.99 -12.57 48.58
CA VAL A 740 -6.27 -12.65 49.29
C VAL A 740 -6.49 -11.35 50.04
N GLY A 741 -7.56 -10.62 49.69
CA GLY A 741 -7.77 -9.26 50.17
C GLY A 741 -6.62 -8.32 49.78
N THR A 742 -5.67 -8.10 50.69
CA THR A 742 -4.48 -7.23 50.46
C THR A 742 -3.16 -7.95 50.72
N THR A 743 -3.19 -9.25 51.03
CA THR A 743 -2.00 -10.01 51.45
C THR A 743 -1.61 -11.04 50.39
N TRP A 744 -0.38 -10.91 49.87
CA TRP A 744 0.23 -11.95 49.03
C TRP A 744 0.74 -13.11 49.90
N THR A 745 0.36 -14.34 49.54
CA THR A 745 0.79 -15.57 50.22
C THR A 745 1.41 -16.52 49.21
N SER A 746 2.65 -16.95 49.46
CA SER A 746 3.34 -17.93 48.61
C SER A 746 2.60 -19.26 48.68
N THR A 747 2.42 -19.92 47.53
CA THR A 747 1.86 -21.27 47.47
C THR A 747 2.91 -22.36 47.67
N ALA A 748 4.14 -22.00 48.10
CA ALA A 748 5.30 -22.88 48.15
C ALA A 748 5.60 -23.53 46.78
N THR A 749 6.38 -24.61 46.75
CA THR A 749 6.80 -25.33 45.52
C THR A 749 5.72 -26.26 44.95
N THR A 750 4.45 -26.08 45.30
CA THR A 750 3.37 -27.02 44.95
C THR A 750 2.41 -26.49 43.89
N THR A 751 2.60 -25.26 43.42
CA THR A 751 1.73 -24.68 42.39
C THR A 751 2.47 -23.67 41.53
N ASP A 752 2.25 -23.72 40.23
CA ASP A 752 2.72 -22.72 39.25
C ASP A 752 1.57 -22.20 38.39
N ALA A 753 1.58 -20.91 38.07
CA ALA A 753 0.64 -20.33 37.12
C ALA A 753 1.16 -20.51 35.69
N CYS A 754 0.25 -20.81 34.74
CA CYS A 754 0.60 -20.83 33.32
C CYS A 754 0.74 -19.39 32.80
N PHE A 755 1.94 -19.00 32.42
CA PHE A 755 2.27 -17.61 32.08
C PHE A 755 3.37 -17.50 31.03
N TYR A 756 3.44 -16.32 30.42
CA TYR A 756 4.57 -15.90 29.59
C TYR A 756 4.95 -14.48 29.99
N VAL A 757 6.24 -14.22 30.17
CA VAL A 757 6.80 -12.86 30.17
C VAL A 757 7.63 -12.69 28.91
N ARG A 758 7.36 -11.60 28.21
CA ARG A 758 7.88 -11.34 26.87
C ARG A 758 8.54 -9.97 26.84
N THR A 759 9.73 -9.89 26.27
CA THR A 759 10.52 -8.66 26.11
C THR A 759 10.94 -8.42 24.67
N GLY A 760 11.40 -7.20 24.36
CA GLY A 760 11.83 -6.84 23.01
C GLY A 760 10.68 -6.46 22.07
N GLY A 761 11.00 -6.13 20.81
CA GLY A 761 10.01 -5.62 19.86
C GLY A 761 9.49 -4.21 20.18
N VAL A 762 10.12 -3.49 21.11
CA VAL A 762 9.61 -2.20 21.59
C VAL A 762 9.85 -1.10 20.55
N VAL A 763 8.79 -0.38 20.22
CA VAL A 763 8.81 0.82 19.38
C VAL A 763 8.51 2.02 20.26
N THR A 764 9.47 2.93 20.38
CA THR A 764 9.26 4.20 21.08
C THR A 764 9.08 5.29 20.04
N ILE A 765 8.03 6.10 20.11
CA ILE A 765 7.75 7.19 19.17
C ILE A 765 7.86 8.50 19.93
N THR A 766 8.79 9.36 19.53
CA THR A 766 8.93 10.72 20.06
C THR A 766 8.28 11.69 19.09
N LEU A 767 7.39 12.54 19.60
CA LEU A 767 6.71 13.56 18.79
C LEU A 767 7.51 14.86 18.80
N ALA A 768 7.77 15.41 17.63
CA ALA A 768 8.46 16.68 17.45
C ALA A 768 7.73 17.55 16.42
N SER A 769 7.92 18.87 16.54
CA SER A 769 7.47 19.87 15.55
C SER A 769 5.98 19.77 15.17
N GLY A 770 5.09 19.47 16.13
CA GLY A 770 3.65 19.39 15.89
C GLY A 770 3.12 18.05 15.37
N SER A 771 3.94 16.99 15.39
CA SER A 771 3.44 15.63 15.09
C SER A 771 2.36 15.19 16.09
N ASN A 772 1.34 14.46 15.62
CA ASN A 772 0.17 14.14 16.43
C ASN A 772 -0.42 12.71 16.29
N PRO A 773 0.35 11.63 16.08
CA PRO A 773 -0.23 10.28 16.13
C PRO A 773 -0.83 10.01 17.51
N SER A 774 -2.01 9.41 17.55
CA SER A 774 -2.76 9.16 18.79
C SER A 774 -2.46 7.79 19.38
N ALA A 775 -2.20 7.72 20.69
CA ALA A 775 -2.02 6.46 21.43
C ALA A 775 -3.26 5.54 21.39
N ASN A 776 -4.45 6.12 21.15
CA ASN A 776 -5.71 5.37 20.99
C ASN A 776 -5.91 4.85 19.55
N LYS A 777 -5.02 5.23 18.63
CA LYS A 777 -5.06 4.87 17.20
C LYS A 777 -3.83 4.04 16.81
N VAL A 778 -3.32 3.26 17.77
CA VAL A 778 -2.21 2.32 17.58
C VAL A 778 -2.75 0.91 17.38
N LEU A 779 -2.31 0.24 16.33
CA LEU A 779 -2.50 -1.19 16.10
C LEU A 779 -1.20 -1.97 16.33
N ASN A 780 -1.30 -3.09 17.01
CA ASN A 780 -0.23 -4.05 17.23
C ASN A 780 -0.62 -5.34 16.48
N SER A 781 -0.04 -5.58 15.30
CA SER A 781 -0.62 -6.51 14.30
C SER A 781 0.02 -7.90 14.22
N ASN A 782 1.23 -8.09 14.76
CA ASN A 782 1.85 -9.42 14.82
C ASN A 782 1.17 -10.30 15.88
N ALA A 783 1.20 -11.63 15.68
CA ALA A 783 0.63 -12.62 16.60
C ALA A 783 1.17 -12.52 18.04
N ILE A 784 2.37 -11.94 18.20
CA ILE A 784 3.02 -11.60 19.47
C ILE A 784 3.57 -10.18 19.32
N PRO A 785 2.76 -9.12 19.46
CA PRO A 785 3.24 -7.81 19.07
C PRO A 785 4.15 -7.22 20.16
N GLY A 786 5.19 -6.52 19.70
CA GLY A 786 6.00 -5.69 20.56
C GLY A 786 5.21 -4.49 21.10
N ALA A 787 5.73 -3.82 22.13
CA ALA A 787 5.01 -2.72 22.76
C ALA A 787 5.32 -1.38 22.06
N ILE A 788 4.31 -0.53 21.83
CA ILE A 788 4.54 0.86 21.39
C ILE A 788 4.44 1.79 22.60
N THR A 789 5.38 2.71 22.75
CA THR A 789 5.25 3.89 23.60
C THR A 789 5.24 5.14 22.74
N ILE A 790 4.25 6.02 22.91
CA ILE A 790 4.27 7.35 22.27
C ILE A 790 4.64 8.38 23.33
N ASN A 791 5.86 8.89 23.27
CA ASN A 791 6.35 9.97 24.09
C ASN A 791 5.89 11.30 23.48
N THR A 792 4.89 11.91 24.11
CA THR A 792 4.44 13.28 23.82
C THR A 792 5.39 14.30 24.46
N GLY A 793 6.69 14.18 24.14
CA GLY A 793 7.73 15.10 24.61
C GLY A 793 7.41 16.53 24.18
N VAL A 794 6.93 17.38 25.10
CA VAL A 794 6.73 18.80 24.84
C VAL A 794 7.65 19.62 25.72
N ASN A 795 8.29 20.64 25.13
CA ASN A 795 9.02 21.65 25.86
C ASN A 795 8.03 22.65 26.45
N ILE A 796 8.14 22.83 27.76
CA ILE A 796 7.40 23.83 28.51
C ILE A 796 8.40 24.92 28.87
N THR A 797 8.19 26.09 28.29
CA THR A 797 8.92 27.30 28.68
C THR A 797 8.10 28.01 29.75
N VAL A 798 8.68 28.26 30.92
CA VAL A 798 8.10 29.20 31.89
C VAL A 798 8.81 30.53 31.71
N HIS A 799 8.05 31.55 31.33
CA HIS A 799 8.52 32.93 31.25
C HIS A 799 8.08 33.67 32.50
N VAL A 800 9.03 34.20 33.26
CA VAL A 800 8.76 34.92 34.52
C VAL A 800 9.01 36.41 34.31
N GLN A 801 7.99 37.20 34.56
CA GLN A 801 8.04 38.67 34.50
C GLN A 801 7.35 39.30 35.71
N ASP A 802 7.59 40.59 35.96
CA ASP A 802 6.83 41.35 36.95
C ASP A 802 5.53 41.93 36.37
N SER A 803 4.73 42.59 37.22
CA SER A 803 3.48 43.24 36.82
C SER A 803 3.66 44.40 35.84
N SER A 804 4.89 44.87 35.62
CA SER A 804 5.26 45.87 34.62
C SER A 804 5.86 45.26 33.35
N GLN A 805 5.78 43.93 33.20
CA GLN A 805 6.34 43.15 32.08
C GLN A 805 7.87 43.21 31.99
N VAL A 806 8.55 43.43 33.11
CA VAL A 806 10.01 43.32 33.18
C VAL A 806 10.39 41.86 33.45
N ASN A 807 11.22 41.29 32.59
CA ASN A 807 11.71 39.91 32.74
C ASN A 807 12.49 39.74 34.04
N ILE A 808 12.18 38.69 34.79
CA ILE A 808 12.84 38.40 36.07
C ILE A 808 13.89 37.32 35.86
N THR A 809 15.16 37.71 35.86
CA THR A 809 16.31 36.80 35.84
C THR A 809 16.57 36.19 37.21
N GLY A 810 17.02 34.94 37.26
CA GLY A 810 17.41 34.28 38.50
C GLY A 810 16.23 33.82 39.37
N ALA A 811 15.00 33.80 38.85
CA ALA A 811 13.84 33.29 39.58
C ALA A 811 13.89 31.76 39.60
N GLY A 812 13.82 31.17 40.79
CA GLY A 812 13.72 29.72 40.97
C GLY A 812 12.34 29.23 40.55
N VAL A 813 12.30 28.33 39.59
CA VAL A 813 11.07 27.73 39.05
C VAL A 813 11.07 26.23 39.38
N GLN A 814 9.91 25.72 39.79
CA GLN A 814 9.67 24.31 39.97
C GLN A 814 8.37 23.94 39.23
N ILE A 815 8.44 22.90 38.40
CA ILE A 815 7.28 22.36 37.68
C ILE A 815 7.11 20.91 38.09
N PHE A 816 5.90 20.51 38.48
CA PHE A 816 5.57 19.13 38.83
C PHE A 816 4.16 18.77 38.40
N GLN A 817 3.90 17.47 38.25
CA GLN A 817 2.57 16.96 37.93
C GLN A 817 1.62 17.14 39.13
N THR A 818 0.41 17.65 38.89
CA THR A 818 -0.54 18.00 39.96
C THR A 818 -1.05 16.77 40.73
N SER A 819 -1.30 15.65 40.06
CA SER A 819 -1.86 14.43 40.67
C SER A 819 -0.86 13.59 41.44
N THR A 820 0.42 13.68 41.07
CA THR A 820 1.54 12.92 41.61
C THR A 820 2.73 13.86 41.53
N PRO A 821 3.15 14.51 42.63
CA PRO A 821 4.15 15.59 42.61
C PRO A 821 5.57 15.10 42.32
N THR A 822 5.74 14.54 41.13
CA THR A 822 7.00 14.18 40.50
C THR A 822 7.52 15.43 39.77
N ASN A 823 8.76 15.83 40.06
CA ASN A 823 9.36 17.03 39.47
C ASN A 823 9.63 16.82 37.97
N ILE A 824 9.14 17.75 37.15
CA ILE A 824 9.44 17.86 35.71
C ILE A 824 10.64 18.79 35.51
N ILE A 825 10.65 19.92 36.21
CA ILE A 825 11.80 20.82 36.33
C ILE A 825 12.08 21.02 37.81
N ALA A 826 13.29 20.66 38.26
CA ALA A 826 13.68 20.76 39.65
C ALA A 826 14.55 22.00 39.92
N ASN A 827 13.92 23.06 40.44
CA ASN A 827 14.58 24.16 41.17
C ASN A 827 15.78 24.79 40.43
N THR A 828 15.62 25.06 39.15
CA THR A 828 16.55 25.82 38.32
C THR A 828 16.09 27.28 38.22
N THR A 829 17.00 28.17 37.82
CA THR A 829 16.73 29.62 37.75
C THR A 829 16.50 30.11 36.33
N THR A 830 15.62 31.09 36.15
CA THR A 830 15.42 31.77 34.86
C THR A 830 16.68 32.47 34.34
N ASP A 831 16.83 32.52 33.01
CA ASP A 831 17.94 33.16 32.31
C ASP A 831 17.79 34.70 32.22
N GLY A 832 18.69 35.34 31.45
CA GLY A 832 18.67 36.79 31.19
C GLY A 832 17.40 37.30 30.48
N SER A 833 16.64 36.40 29.87
CA SER A 833 15.35 36.70 29.21
C SER A 833 14.15 36.36 30.09
N GLY A 834 14.37 35.97 31.36
CA GLY A 834 13.30 35.54 32.27
C GLY A 834 12.75 34.16 31.94
N ASN A 835 13.42 33.38 31.08
CA ASN A 835 12.94 32.08 30.63
C ASN A 835 13.59 30.93 31.36
N ILE A 836 12.83 29.84 31.49
CA ILE A 836 13.35 28.53 31.82
C ILE A 836 12.63 27.49 30.99
N VAL A 837 13.37 26.57 30.39
CA VAL A 837 12.82 25.54 29.52
C VAL A 837 13.03 24.19 30.18
N GLY A 838 12.00 23.36 30.20
CA GLY A 838 12.14 21.95 30.49
C GLY A 838 11.16 21.12 29.70
N SER A 839 11.52 19.87 29.49
CA SER A 839 10.74 18.92 28.70
C SER A 839 9.94 17.99 29.59
N THR A 840 8.73 17.61 29.16
CA THR A 840 7.95 16.55 29.79
C THR A 840 7.46 15.54 28.76
N THR A 841 7.42 14.26 29.14
CA THR A 841 6.80 13.18 28.35
C THR A 841 5.41 12.80 28.85
N LEU A 842 4.86 13.56 29.81
CA LEU A 842 3.51 13.35 30.31
C LEU A 842 2.49 13.55 29.17
N SER A 843 1.37 12.82 29.25
CA SER A 843 0.29 12.91 28.28
C SER A 843 -0.29 14.33 28.21
N VAL A 844 -0.65 14.78 27.00
CA VAL A 844 -1.37 16.05 26.77
C VAL A 844 -2.61 16.13 27.66
N GLY A 845 -2.84 17.29 28.28
CA GLY A 845 -3.95 17.50 29.20
C GLY A 845 -3.65 17.10 30.66
N THR A 846 -2.52 16.43 30.95
CA THR A 846 -2.11 16.14 32.33
C THR A 846 -1.93 17.45 33.11
N GLY A 847 -2.53 17.56 34.30
CA GLY A 847 -2.41 18.74 35.14
C GLY A 847 -0.98 19.00 35.62
N LEU A 848 -0.53 20.25 35.51
CA LEU A 848 0.76 20.73 35.98
C LEU A 848 0.57 21.84 37.01
N THR A 849 1.45 21.86 38.00
CA THR A 849 1.58 22.95 38.96
C THR A 849 2.96 23.58 38.81
N ILE A 850 2.99 24.91 38.68
CA ILE A 850 4.20 25.71 38.51
C ILE A 850 4.33 26.60 39.74
N ARG A 851 5.46 26.49 40.43
CA ARG A 851 5.83 27.34 41.56
C ARG A 851 7.02 28.19 41.17
N VAL A 852 6.91 29.49 41.43
CA VAL A 852 7.98 30.44 41.14
C VAL A 852 8.30 31.24 42.40
N ARG A 853 9.59 31.34 42.71
CA ARG A 853 10.11 32.15 43.82
C ARG A 853 11.39 32.85 43.38
N LYS A 854 11.63 34.07 43.86
CA LYS A 854 12.90 34.77 43.65
C LYS A 854 13.58 34.97 45.01
N SER A 855 14.74 34.35 45.23
CA SER A 855 15.57 34.70 46.40
C SER A 855 16.22 36.06 46.15
N SER A 856 16.19 36.93 47.15
CA SER A 856 16.56 38.34 46.99
C SER A 856 17.87 38.69 47.69
N SER A 857 18.81 39.25 46.92
CA SER A 857 19.30 40.62 47.17
C SER A 857 18.58 41.55 46.17
N GLY A 858 18.02 42.68 46.61
CA GLY A 858 17.23 43.61 45.76
C GLY A 858 15.71 43.47 45.89
N THR A 859 14.95 43.82 44.83
CA THR A 859 13.48 43.79 44.78
C THR A 859 12.92 42.43 45.22
N ARG A 860 12.02 42.45 46.20
CA ARG A 860 11.33 41.26 46.69
C ARG A 860 10.02 41.04 45.92
N TYR A 861 9.71 39.78 45.68
CA TYR A 861 8.51 39.35 44.98
C TYR A 861 7.75 38.35 45.83
N VAL A 862 6.42 38.43 45.80
CA VAL A 862 5.55 37.41 46.41
C VAL A 862 5.69 36.12 45.59
N PRO A 863 5.95 34.96 46.22
CA PRO A 863 5.96 33.69 45.50
C PRO A 863 4.63 33.43 44.80
N ALA A 864 4.68 32.91 43.58
CA ALA A 864 3.49 32.60 42.79
C ALA A 864 3.36 31.09 42.59
N GLU A 865 2.11 30.63 42.58
CA GLU A 865 1.73 29.28 42.18
C GLU A 865 0.64 29.40 41.12
N THR A 866 0.79 28.67 40.02
CA THR A 866 -0.23 28.58 38.97
C THR A 866 -0.40 27.13 38.53
N THR A 867 -1.56 26.80 38.00
CA THR A 867 -1.85 25.48 37.43
C THR A 867 -2.13 25.61 35.94
N THR A 868 -1.74 24.59 35.19
CA THR A 868 -2.03 24.46 33.75
C THR A 868 -2.16 22.99 33.40
N THR A 869 -2.22 22.67 32.12
CA THR A 869 -2.08 21.31 31.61
C THR A 869 -0.90 21.19 30.65
N VAL A 870 -0.43 19.95 30.44
CA VAL A 870 0.56 19.65 29.40
C VAL A 870 -0.03 20.05 28.04
N PRO A 871 0.63 20.95 27.30
CA PRO A 871 0.17 21.42 25.99
C PRO A 871 0.31 20.32 24.93
N SER A 872 -0.38 20.46 23.80
CA SER A 872 -0.25 19.55 22.65
C SER A 872 1.00 19.81 21.78
N VAL A 873 1.68 20.93 22.01
CA VAL A 873 2.91 21.37 21.33
C VAL A 873 3.79 22.14 22.32
N ASP A 874 5.04 22.38 21.96
CA ASP A 874 5.92 23.28 22.73
C ASP A 874 5.22 24.62 22.98
N SER A 875 5.23 25.07 24.23
CA SER A 875 4.49 26.29 24.61
C SER A 875 5.18 27.07 25.71
N THR A 876 4.84 28.36 25.78
CA THR A 876 5.31 29.27 26.82
C THR A 876 4.18 29.61 27.78
N ILE A 877 4.41 29.42 29.07
CA ILE A 877 3.50 29.78 30.14
C ILE A 877 4.12 30.98 30.87
N THR A 878 3.39 32.09 30.87
CA THR A 878 3.85 33.29 31.55
C THR A 878 3.38 33.29 33.00
N VAL A 879 4.31 33.46 33.93
CA VAL A 879 4.03 33.66 35.36
C VAL A 879 4.42 35.08 35.72
N VAL A 880 3.43 35.85 36.18
CA VAL A 880 3.63 37.23 36.64
C VAL A 880 3.84 37.23 38.14
N LEU A 881 4.99 37.73 38.60
CA LEU A 881 5.24 37.96 40.02
C LEU A 881 4.85 39.39 40.40
N THR A 882 4.18 39.54 41.54
CA THR A 882 3.88 40.85 42.12
C THR A 882 5.01 41.26 43.06
N VAL A 883 5.46 42.51 42.94
CA VAL A 883 6.43 43.10 43.89
C VAL A 883 5.81 43.08 45.29
N ASP A 884 6.56 42.58 46.27
CA ASP A 884 6.14 42.62 47.67
C ASP A 884 6.42 44.01 48.24
N THR A 885 5.37 44.81 48.41
CA THR A 885 5.45 46.17 48.94
C THR A 885 5.38 46.24 50.47
N ILE A 886 5.13 45.12 51.15
CA ILE A 886 4.93 45.06 52.61
C ILE A 886 6.24 44.66 53.31
N ALA A 887 7.09 43.88 52.63
CA ALA A 887 8.37 43.40 53.16
C ALA A 887 9.59 44.27 52.76
N ALA A 888 9.40 45.54 52.42
CA ALA A 888 10.50 46.47 52.09
C ALA A 888 11.32 46.87 53.33
#